data_AF-A0A818YWW9-F1
#
_entry.id   AF-A0A818YWW9-F1
#
_cell.length_a   1.000
_cell.length_b   1.000
_cell.length_c   1.000
_cell.angle_alpha   90.00
_cell.angle_beta   90.00
_cell.angle_gamma   90.00
#
_symmetry.space_group_name_H-M   'P 1'
#
loop_
_entity.id
_entity.type
_entity.pdbx_description
1 polymer ?
#
loop_
_entity_poly.entity_id
_entity_poly.type
_entity_poly.pdbx_seq_one_letter_code
_entity_poly.pdbx_strand_id
1 'polypeptide(L)'
;MAVIMDKKNSKPTASDASSATKVKAAMSKNATQLQPVRRMLENFLLIWLDADFDESKDDYKKFMQHLRDIFAIVATFTDVDECFDFLTDIHNEKVFLIVSDAIGQHIIGEIHECSQLTSIYILCHNQSIPEEWFKTMPKVKGVYTQIELICDALQIDSKNCDRTMISISFNGIDPLFKYTQLLKEALLDIEDDDAKSIKEFVEFCRHHSDASKKQLKKIVEEYCNHSPIWWYTGPYFIYSMLNYGLRQMDIDIILKMTFFIRHLHNHIAQLYRQQQGNMPINFQTFRGQVTTITLFEDLANEILYEIFEYLDIYHVYQGFIYLNKRFQNLLFHSTFPIKINISTMSKSNFHYYHRNIILPNQHRINSLRLSNPFTVNIIFSPPRILSKFICLEILILDNIKAQYLNRIFNHLILLPKLHSLVLSLIEYVQYPSTLFFHIFCLPKLKYCNLTYQTKDEEQLLPITFDKYQHSPIEHFIINSRIRFDSFHILLICLPQLRRLSIDCLVKCAYTNLELNTNFLEHLKYVSLKLDYVDFNQLEKIIKIFFRYVEILCLTTTYDESYLDAKQWEQLILSSMPNLHIFDINHDSSARKNPLIYHNSINQFTSSFWIEKQWFFTHQHDYEGRLDCGIFHSTNPYRRKDYIFYWEMVNEHCPHAQEMNLNSVKHVYICCKRIANNTLKYFPNATQLTIKYYFNISADTLNRIIPLKQITILIIDLYTFSFEQLTNLLYFLPNIHTLKSNFINYNENNLLNDIFEYISKTNKIKNLDIKSLCTLDLIKLIMNLFPKLEYLKTGIYRKEFKEIIQYILSKNNNNTCHLCLLCITEIPKICLTEMDVLIEVDHLLNQYFIKYINRDLYLWW
;
A
#
# COMPACT_ATOMS: atom_id res chain seq x y z
N MET A 1 18.48 -0.38 -80.22
CA MET A 1 18.97 -0.27 -78.83
C MET A 1 17.87 0.35 -77.98
N ALA A 2 16.90 -0.48 -77.64
CA ALA A 2 15.61 -0.24 -76.98
C ALA A 2 15.55 -1.27 -75.81
N VAL A 3 14.88 -1.10 -74.67
CA VAL A 3 13.80 -0.20 -74.22
C VAL A 3 13.69 -0.31 -72.68
N ILE A 4 13.01 0.68 -72.09
CA ILE A 4 12.52 0.88 -70.71
C ILE A 4 11.66 -0.29 -70.16
N MET A 5 11.66 -0.56 -68.82
CA MET A 5 10.45 -0.70 -67.95
C MET A 5 10.69 -1.29 -66.53
N ASP A 6 10.03 -0.65 -65.56
CA ASP A 6 9.30 -1.13 -64.36
C ASP A 6 9.85 -2.19 -63.38
N LYS A 7 9.96 -1.79 -62.10
CA LYS A 7 9.85 -2.68 -60.93
C LYS A 7 8.52 -2.43 -60.20
N LYS A 8 7.60 -3.41 -60.26
CA LYS A 8 6.34 -3.47 -59.53
C LYS A 8 6.52 -4.13 -58.14
N ASN A 9 5.89 -3.47 -57.17
CA ASN A 9 5.23 -3.94 -55.94
C ASN A 9 4.95 -5.46 -55.80
N SER A 10 5.26 -6.00 -54.62
CA SER A 10 4.48 -7.05 -53.96
C SER A 10 4.17 -6.63 -52.52
N LYS A 11 2.91 -6.23 -52.26
CA LYS A 11 2.32 -6.01 -50.93
C LYS A 11 2.09 -7.37 -50.22
N PRO A 12 2.21 -7.47 -48.89
CA PRO A 12 1.57 -8.55 -48.15
C PRO A 12 0.04 -8.34 -48.16
N THR A 13 -0.70 -9.43 -48.35
CA THR A 13 -2.17 -9.46 -48.42
C THR A 13 -2.82 -9.21 -47.06
N ALA A 14 -4.01 -8.60 -47.08
CA ALA A 14 -4.79 -8.14 -45.92
C ALA A 14 -5.30 -9.25 -44.97
N SER A 15 -4.96 -10.53 -45.21
CA SER A 15 -5.27 -11.64 -44.30
C SER A 15 -4.39 -11.65 -43.05
N ASP A 16 -3.14 -11.19 -43.15
CA ASP A 16 -2.13 -11.41 -42.11
C ASP A 16 -2.13 -10.28 -41.06
N ALA A 17 -2.63 -9.08 -41.42
CA ALA A 17 -2.85 -7.98 -40.48
C ALA A 17 -4.12 -8.19 -39.61
N SER A 18 -5.08 -8.98 -40.11
CA SER A 18 -6.31 -9.30 -39.37
C SER A 18 -6.09 -10.35 -38.29
N SER A 19 -5.11 -11.24 -38.43
CA SER A 19 -4.76 -12.25 -37.41
C SER A 19 -3.98 -11.61 -36.27
N ALA A 20 -2.94 -10.82 -36.56
CA ALA A 20 -2.13 -10.13 -35.55
C ALA A 20 -2.92 -9.15 -34.66
N THR A 21 -3.93 -8.46 -35.22
CA THR A 21 -4.80 -7.54 -34.47
C THR A 21 -5.85 -8.27 -33.62
N LYS A 22 -6.23 -9.51 -33.98
CA LYS A 22 -7.13 -10.36 -33.18
C LYS A 22 -6.40 -11.05 -32.02
N VAL A 23 -5.13 -11.41 -32.21
CA VAL A 23 -4.27 -12.01 -31.16
C VAL A 23 -3.94 -10.99 -30.06
N LYS A 24 -3.64 -9.71 -30.39
CA LYS A 24 -3.46 -8.68 -29.34
C LYS A 24 -4.73 -8.34 -28.53
N ALA A 25 -5.91 -8.52 -29.12
CA ALA A 25 -7.18 -8.21 -28.48
C ALA A 25 -7.71 -9.32 -27.56
N ALA A 26 -7.26 -10.57 -27.72
CA ALA A 26 -7.63 -11.69 -26.85
C ALA A 26 -6.62 -11.89 -25.70
N MET A 27 -5.33 -11.57 -25.88
CA MET A 27 -4.35 -11.51 -24.78
C MET A 27 -4.68 -10.40 -23.75
N SER A 28 -5.10 -9.22 -24.21
CA SER A 28 -5.50 -8.10 -23.34
C SER A 28 -6.73 -8.40 -22.47
N LYS A 29 -7.63 -9.29 -22.92
CA LYS A 29 -8.86 -9.64 -22.17
C LYS A 29 -8.62 -10.52 -20.95
N ASN A 30 -7.50 -11.23 -20.89
CA ASN A 30 -7.20 -12.12 -19.76
C ASN A 30 -6.43 -11.41 -18.64
N ALA A 31 -5.58 -10.43 -18.98
CA ALA A 31 -4.84 -9.64 -17.99
C ALA A 31 -5.68 -8.54 -17.30
N THR A 32 -6.74 -8.05 -17.93
CA THR A 32 -7.54 -6.91 -17.41
C THR A 32 -8.65 -7.28 -16.40
N GLN A 33 -8.71 -8.52 -15.90
CA GLN A 33 -9.66 -8.94 -14.86
C GLN A 33 -9.05 -9.24 -13.48
N LEU A 34 -7.84 -8.77 -13.18
CA LEU A 34 -7.30 -8.83 -11.83
C LEU A 34 -7.68 -7.55 -11.04
N GLN A 35 -8.94 -7.50 -10.58
CA GLN A 35 -9.27 -6.72 -9.39
C GLN A 35 -8.64 -7.41 -8.17
N PRO A 36 -8.24 -6.67 -7.11
CA PRO A 36 -7.89 -7.25 -5.83
C PRO A 36 -9.16 -7.66 -5.08
N VAL A 37 -9.95 -8.56 -5.68
CA VAL A 37 -10.87 -9.40 -4.91
C VAL A 37 -9.97 -10.54 -4.41
N ARG A 38 -9.81 -10.69 -3.10
CA ARG A 38 -9.13 -11.88 -2.52
C ARG A 38 -9.77 -13.13 -3.12
N ARG A 39 -9.10 -13.78 -4.09
CA ARG A 39 -9.58 -15.02 -4.69
C ARG A 39 -9.25 -16.16 -3.73
N MET A 40 -10.21 -16.52 -2.88
CA MET A 40 -10.04 -17.41 -1.71
C MET A 40 -9.76 -18.90 -2.03
N LEU A 41 -9.65 -19.28 -3.32
CA LEU A 41 -9.72 -20.69 -3.73
C LEU A 41 -8.42 -21.29 -4.31
N GLU A 42 -7.45 -20.49 -4.79
CA GLU A 42 -6.20 -21.03 -5.34
C GLU A 42 -4.97 -20.20 -4.92
N ASN A 43 -3.94 -20.88 -4.44
CA ASN A 43 -2.70 -20.28 -3.93
C ASN A 43 -1.54 -20.35 -4.94
N PHE A 44 -1.83 -20.80 -6.15
CA PHE A 44 -0.83 -20.99 -7.20
C PHE A 44 -1.40 -20.59 -8.54
N LEU A 45 -0.52 -20.19 -9.45
CA LEU A 45 -0.86 -19.77 -10.80
C LEU A 45 0.05 -20.43 -11.83
N LEU A 46 -0.43 -20.46 -13.06
CA LEU A 46 0.31 -20.96 -14.21
C LEU A 46 0.79 -19.79 -15.06
N ILE A 47 2.05 -19.84 -15.46
CA ILE A 47 2.64 -18.99 -16.49
C ILE A 47 2.94 -19.86 -17.71
N TRP A 48 2.62 -19.36 -18.90
CA TRP A 48 3.06 -19.94 -20.17
C TRP A 48 3.84 -18.89 -20.96
N LEU A 49 5.13 -19.13 -21.15
CA LEU A 49 6.03 -18.30 -21.93
C LEU A 49 6.37 -18.97 -23.27
N ASP A 50 5.93 -18.37 -24.37
CA ASP A 50 6.18 -18.88 -25.72
C ASP A 50 6.26 -17.73 -26.73
N ALA A 51 7.36 -17.63 -27.47
CA ALA A 51 7.58 -16.57 -28.46
C ALA A 51 6.60 -16.67 -29.63
N ASP A 52 6.14 -17.88 -29.96
CA ASP A 52 5.28 -18.16 -31.12
C ASP A 52 3.79 -18.23 -30.74
N PHE A 53 3.41 -17.63 -29.61
CA PHE A 53 2.04 -17.68 -29.09
C PHE A 53 1.01 -17.08 -30.08
N ASP A 54 0.14 -17.93 -30.62
CA ASP A 54 -0.91 -17.55 -31.58
C ASP A 54 -2.30 -18.01 -31.10
N GLU A 55 -3.03 -17.11 -30.44
CA GLU A 55 -4.40 -17.34 -29.95
C GLU A 55 -5.43 -17.66 -31.05
N SER A 56 -5.07 -17.46 -32.32
CA SER A 56 -6.01 -17.64 -33.44
C SER A 56 -6.13 -19.10 -33.89
N LYS A 57 -5.16 -19.98 -33.57
CA LYS A 57 -5.25 -21.41 -33.94
C LYS A 57 -6.16 -22.17 -32.97
N ASP A 58 -7.00 -23.05 -33.52
CA ASP A 58 -8.02 -23.77 -32.75
C ASP A 58 -7.45 -24.71 -31.69
N ASP A 59 -6.26 -25.28 -31.96
CA ASP A 59 -5.57 -26.14 -31.00
C ASP A 59 -5.19 -25.35 -29.72
N TYR A 60 -4.65 -24.12 -29.84
CA TYR A 60 -4.30 -23.27 -28.69
C TYR A 60 -5.53 -22.89 -27.85
N LYS A 61 -6.68 -22.59 -28.46
CA LYS A 61 -7.92 -22.30 -27.70
C LYS A 61 -8.37 -23.50 -26.88
N LYS A 62 -8.28 -24.70 -27.46
CA LYS A 62 -8.63 -25.94 -26.77
C LYS A 62 -7.71 -26.19 -25.57
N PHE A 63 -6.40 -25.93 -25.72
CA PHE A 63 -5.43 -26.07 -24.64
C PHE A 63 -5.57 -25.00 -23.56
N MET A 64 -5.78 -23.74 -23.94
CA MET A 64 -6.05 -22.67 -22.98
C MET A 64 -7.30 -22.92 -22.16
N GLN A 65 -8.34 -23.52 -22.75
CA GLN A 65 -9.52 -23.94 -22.01
C GLN A 65 -9.17 -25.04 -21.01
N HIS A 66 -8.41 -26.05 -21.43
CA HIS A 66 -8.00 -27.15 -20.54
C HIS A 66 -7.12 -26.66 -19.37
N LEU A 67 -6.20 -25.72 -19.62
CA LEU A 67 -5.38 -25.10 -18.58
C LEU A 67 -6.20 -24.25 -17.61
N ARG A 68 -7.22 -23.53 -18.09
CA ARG A 68 -8.16 -22.78 -17.24
C ARG A 68 -9.09 -23.66 -16.41
N ASP A 69 -9.30 -24.90 -16.84
CA ASP A 69 -10.01 -25.89 -16.03
C ASP A 69 -9.12 -26.42 -14.88
N ILE A 70 -7.80 -26.25 -14.97
CA ILE A 70 -6.81 -26.69 -13.95
C ILE A 70 -6.37 -25.52 -13.05
N PHE A 71 -6.22 -24.31 -13.59
CA PHE A 71 -5.75 -23.11 -12.89
C PHE A 71 -6.73 -21.94 -13.08
N ALA A 72 -7.09 -21.27 -11.99
CA ALA A 72 -7.88 -20.04 -11.99
C ALA A 72 -7.15 -18.86 -12.63
N ILE A 73 -5.81 -18.88 -12.61
CA ILE A 73 -4.96 -17.86 -13.23
C ILE A 73 -3.96 -18.56 -14.16
N VAL A 74 -4.12 -18.29 -15.46
CA VAL A 74 -3.16 -18.65 -16.50
C VAL A 74 -2.68 -17.35 -17.15
N ALA A 75 -1.44 -16.96 -16.86
CA ALA A 75 -0.77 -15.83 -17.47
C ALA A 75 0.05 -16.32 -18.67
N THR A 76 -0.01 -15.60 -19.79
CA THR A 76 0.69 -15.98 -21.02
C THR A 76 1.59 -14.82 -21.45
N PHE A 77 2.84 -15.12 -21.79
CA PHE A 77 3.82 -14.14 -22.21
C PHE A 77 4.48 -14.59 -23.50
N THR A 78 4.75 -13.63 -24.38
CA THR A 78 5.62 -13.82 -25.55
C THR A 78 7.02 -13.25 -25.31
N ASP A 79 7.15 -12.41 -24.30
CA ASP A 79 8.35 -11.68 -23.94
C ASP A 79 8.91 -12.20 -22.60
N VAL A 80 10.22 -12.42 -22.58
CA VAL A 80 10.92 -13.01 -21.43
C VAL A 80 10.96 -12.04 -20.25
N ASP A 81 11.16 -10.75 -20.52
CA ASP A 81 11.33 -9.74 -19.49
C ASP A 81 9.98 -9.46 -18.80
N GLU A 82 8.88 -9.36 -19.58
CA GLU A 82 7.52 -9.24 -19.02
C GLU A 82 7.15 -10.45 -18.13
N CYS A 83 7.56 -11.65 -18.54
CA CYS A 83 7.35 -12.87 -17.76
C CYS A 83 8.15 -12.84 -16.44
N PHE A 84 9.39 -12.35 -16.47
CA PHE A 84 10.25 -12.28 -15.29
C PHE A 84 9.76 -11.22 -14.28
N ASP A 85 9.38 -10.04 -14.76
CA ASP A 85 8.77 -8.99 -13.93
C ASP A 85 7.53 -9.54 -13.20
N PHE A 86 6.64 -10.21 -13.94
CA PHE A 86 5.45 -10.83 -13.35
C PHE A 86 5.80 -11.93 -12.34
N LEU A 87 6.83 -12.74 -12.60
CA LEU A 87 7.31 -13.78 -11.68
C LEU A 87 7.83 -13.19 -10.36
N THR A 88 8.57 -12.07 -10.42
CA THR A 88 9.20 -11.45 -9.25
C THR A 88 8.24 -10.62 -8.38
N ASP A 89 7.19 -10.08 -8.98
CA ASP A 89 6.11 -9.35 -8.29
C ASP A 89 5.20 -10.27 -7.45
N ILE A 90 5.27 -11.58 -7.66
CA ILE A 90 4.53 -12.58 -6.88
C ILE A 90 5.26 -12.81 -5.55
N HIS A 91 4.54 -12.67 -4.43
CA HIS A 91 5.14 -12.80 -3.10
C HIS A 91 4.67 -14.03 -2.32
N ASN A 92 3.37 -14.36 -2.40
CA ASN A 92 2.76 -15.36 -1.51
C ASN A 92 2.28 -16.61 -2.27
N GLU A 93 2.14 -16.52 -3.58
CA GLU A 93 1.65 -17.56 -4.46
C GLU A 93 2.79 -18.41 -5.03
N LYS A 94 2.51 -19.68 -5.35
CA LYS A 94 3.45 -20.56 -6.04
C LYS A 94 3.19 -20.56 -7.54
N VAL A 95 4.26 -20.66 -8.33
CA VAL A 95 4.19 -20.53 -9.78
C VAL A 95 4.58 -21.82 -10.48
N PHE A 96 3.75 -22.25 -11.43
CA PHE A 96 4.08 -23.24 -12.44
C PHE A 96 4.42 -22.54 -13.75
N LEU A 97 5.45 -22.99 -14.47
CA LEU A 97 5.87 -22.38 -15.72
C LEU A 97 5.89 -23.40 -16.85
N ILE A 98 5.19 -23.11 -17.94
CA ILE A 98 5.39 -23.74 -19.25
C ILE A 98 6.28 -22.82 -20.06
N VAL A 99 7.34 -23.34 -20.65
CA VAL A 99 8.25 -22.57 -21.53
C VAL A 99 8.51 -23.33 -22.82
N SER A 100 8.51 -22.64 -23.96
CA SER A 100 8.95 -23.26 -25.21
C SER A 100 10.45 -23.54 -25.19
N ASP A 101 10.88 -24.57 -25.91
CA ASP A 101 12.29 -24.99 -25.96
C ASP A 101 13.26 -23.88 -26.39
N ALA A 102 12.89 -23.09 -27.40
CA ALA A 102 13.70 -21.99 -27.91
C ALA A 102 14.00 -20.93 -26.85
N ILE A 103 13.02 -20.60 -26.00
CA ILE A 103 13.19 -19.66 -24.89
C ILE A 103 13.86 -20.35 -23.70
N GLY A 104 13.44 -21.57 -23.37
CA GLY A 104 13.87 -22.30 -22.18
C GLY A 104 15.39 -22.47 -22.08
N GLN A 105 16.08 -22.64 -23.21
CA GLN A 105 17.55 -22.76 -23.24
C GLN A 105 18.28 -21.53 -22.69
N HIS A 106 17.68 -20.35 -22.82
CA HIS A 106 18.31 -19.09 -22.41
C HIS A 106 17.90 -18.65 -21.00
N ILE A 107 16.65 -18.90 -20.58
CA ILE A 107 16.11 -18.29 -19.36
C ILE A 107 16.19 -19.18 -18.14
N ILE A 108 16.15 -20.51 -18.31
CA ILE A 108 15.98 -21.43 -17.18
C ILE A 108 17.14 -21.31 -16.18
N GLY A 109 18.36 -21.03 -16.66
CA GLY A 109 19.52 -20.75 -15.81
C GLY A 109 19.35 -19.55 -14.88
N GLU A 110 18.56 -18.55 -15.26
CA GLU A 110 18.34 -17.33 -14.47
C GLU A 110 17.13 -17.46 -13.54
N ILE A 111 16.07 -18.13 -13.99
CA ILE A 111 14.80 -18.19 -13.24
C ILE A 111 14.68 -19.38 -12.29
N HIS A 112 15.49 -20.43 -12.45
CA HIS A 112 15.35 -21.63 -11.62
C HIS A 112 15.63 -21.40 -10.14
N GLU A 113 16.33 -20.32 -9.76
CA GLU A 113 16.57 -19.96 -8.36
C GLU A 113 15.39 -19.21 -7.71
N CYS A 114 14.40 -18.73 -8.47
CA CYS A 114 13.25 -18.00 -7.93
C CYS A 114 12.43 -18.86 -6.95
N SER A 115 12.26 -18.40 -5.71
CA SER A 115 11.66 -19.17 -4.61
C SER A 115 10.15 -19.43 -4.76
N GLN A 116 9.48 -18.59 -5.56
CA GLN A 116 8.07 -18.72 -5.94
C GLN A 116 7.86 -19.78 -7.02
N LEU A 117 8.86 -19.98 -7.88
CA LEU A 117 8.81 -20.95 -8.98
C LEU A 117 8.91 -22.36 -8.43
N THR A 118 7.88 -23.16 -8.69
CA THR A 118 7.70 -24.51 -8.13
C THR A 118 8.09 -25.58 -9.13
N SER A 119 7.68 -25.44 -10.38
CA SER A 119 7.93 -26.45 -11.42
C SER A 119 7.94 -25.81 -12.81
N ILE A 120 8.83 -26.31 -13.67
CA ILE A 120 9.03 -25.88 -15.05
C ILE A 120 8.76 -27.06 -15.99
N TYR A 121 7.94 -26.85 -17.01
CA TYR A 121 7.59 -27.80 -18.06
C TYR A 121 8.02 -27.22 -19.39
N ILE A 122 8.79 -27.98 -20.16
CA ILE A 122 9.36 -27.48 -21.41
C ILE A 122 8.56 -28.08 -22.56
N LEU A 123 7.97 -27.22 -23.38
CA LEU A 123 7.28 -27.62 -24.61
C LEU A 123 8.29 -27.59 -25.76
N CYS A 124 8.59 -28.76 -26.33
CA CYS A 124 9.62 -28.94 -27.33
C CYS A 124 9.02 -29.30 -28.69
N HIS A 125 9.28 -28.47 -29.70
CA HIS A 125 8.72 -28.66 -31.04
C HIS A 125 9.64 -29.47 -31.97
N ASN A 126 10.94 -29.59 -31.62
CA ASN A 126 11.92 -30.38 -32.38
C ASN A 126 12.54 -31.47 -31.49
N GLN A 127 12.51 -32.73 -31.94
CA GLN A 127 13.01 -33.91 -31.18
C GLN A 127 14.53 -33.93 -30.88
N SER A 128 15.24 -32.80 -31.03
CA SER A 128 16.70 -32.71 -31.02
C SER A 128 17.25 -31.81 -29.92
N ILE A 129 16.73 -31.89 -28.70
CA ILE A 129 17.37 -31.25 -27.53
C ILE A 129 18.00 -32.34 -26.66
N PRO A 130 19.30 -32.24 -26.32
CA PRO A 130 19.92 -33.22 -25.43
C PRO A 130 19.26 -33.17 -24.06
N GLU A 131 18.56 -34.25 -23.68
CA GLU A 131 17.94 -34.43 -22.35
C GLU A 131 18.92 -34.24 -21.17
N GLU A 132 20.24 -34.28 -21.43
CA GLU A 132 21.29 -34.19 -20.42
C GLU A 132 21.36 -32.82 -19.72
N TRP A 133 21.02 -31.72 -20.38
CA TRP A 133 21.06 -30.37 -19.77
C TRP A 133 20.02 -30.19 -18.67
N PHE A 134 18.83 -30.78 -18.82
CA PHE A 134 17.72 -30.58 -17.86
C PHE A 134 17.82 -31.46 -16.61
N LYS A 135 18.58 -32.56 -16.67
CA LYS A 135 18.72 -33.50 -15.54
C LYS A 135 19.42 -32.91 -14.33
N THR A 136 20.17 -31.81 -14.49
CA THR A 136 20.88 -31.14 -13.39
C THR A 136 20.01 -30.12 -12.63
N MET A 137 18.81 -29.79 -13.13
CA MET A 137 17.96 -28.73 -12.58
C MET A 137 16.73 -29.28 -11.83
N PRO A 138 16.62 -29.08 -10.51
CA PRO A 138 15.62 -29.77 -9.68
C PRO A 138 14.16 -29.31 -9.92
N LYS A 139 13.95 -28.11 -10.47
CA LYS A 139 12.62 -27.56 -10.75
C LYS A 139 12.08 -27.92 -12.14
N VAL A 140 12.90 -28.45 -13.04
CA VAL A 140 12.45 -28.89 -14.37
C VAL A 140 11.81 -30.28 -14.23
N LYS A 141 10.51 -30.38 -14.50
CA LYS A 141 9.73 -31.62 -14.32
C LYS A 141 9.73 -32.52 -15.55
N GLY A 142 9.96 -31.96 -16.73
CA GLY A 142 10.07 -32.73 -17.95
C GLY A 142 10.07 -31.88 -19.21
N VAL A 143 10.51 -32.51 -20.30
CA VAL A 143 10.40 -32.00 -21.66
C VAL A 143 9.31 -32.79 -22.36
N TYR A 144 8.37 -32.10 -22.96
CA TYR A 144 7.19 -32.69 -23.57
C TYR A 144 7.07 -32.23 -25.01
N THR A 145 6.72 -33.15 -25.91
CA THR A 145 6.44 -32.85 -27.32
C THR A 145 4.98 -32.50 -27.57
N GLN A 146 4.12 -32.72 -26.57
CA GLN A 146 2.69 -32.52 -26.62
C GLN A 146 2.20 -31.84 -25.34
N ILE A 147 1.40 -30.79 -25.49
CA ILE A 147 0.85 -30.00 -24.40
C ILE A 147 -0.20 -30.77 -23.58
N GLU A 148 -0.86 -31.78 -24.16
CA GLU A 148 -1.78 -32.66 -23.43
C GLU A 148 -1.07 -33.39 -22.27
N LEU A 149 0.16 -33.86 -22.53
CA LEU A 149 0.98 -34.52 -21.51
C LEU A 149 1.42 -33.53 -20.42
N ILE A 150 1.62 -32.26 -20.79
CA ILE A 150 1.87 -31.18 -19.82
C ILE A 150 0.63 -30.94 -18.96
N CYS A 151 -0.57 -30.90 -19.55
CA CYS A 151 -1.82 -30.75 -18.80
C CYS A 151 -2.02 -31.88 -17.79
N ASP A 152 -1.78 -33.14 -18.17
CA ASP A 152 -1.88 -34.29 -17.27
C ASP A 152 -0.88 -34.17 -16.11
N ALA A 153 0.37 -33.79 -16.40
CA ALA A 153 1.40 -33.58 -15.38
C ALA A 153 1.05 -32.41 -14.44
N LEU A 154 0.61 -31.28 -14.99
CA LEU A 154 0.18 -30.11 -14.23
C LEU A 154 -1.02 -30.41 -13.33
N GLN A 155 -1.98 -31.23 -13.78
CA GLN A 155 -3.14 -31.59 -12.97
C GLN A 155 -2.74 -32.43 -11.75
N ILE A 156 -1.69 -33.25 -11.86
CA ILE A 156 -1.14 -34.03 -10.75
C ILE A 156 -0.33 -33.12 -9.82
N ASP A 157 0.56 -32.31 -10.39
CA ASP A 157 1.50 -31.48 -9.64
C ASP A 157 0.82 -30.30 -8.93
N SER A 158 -0.23 -29.72 -9.50
CA SER A 158 -1.03 -28.66 -8.84
C SER A 158 -1.77 -29.20 -7.61
N LYS A 159 -2.38 -30.38 -7.73
CA LYS A 159 -3.02 -31.08 -6.60
C LYS A 159 -2.02 -31.44 -5.50
N ASN A 160 -0.81 -31.87 -5.87
CA ASN A 160 0.25 -32.14 -4.91
C ASN A 160 0.77 -30.85 -4.27
N CYS A 161 0.93 -29.77 -5.04
CA CYS A 161 1.39 -28.48 -4.54
C CYS A 161 0.44 -27.90 -3.48
N ASP A 162 -0.87 -27.88 -3.73
CA ASP A 162 -1.87 -27.41 -2.75
C ASP A 162 -1.81 -28.22 -1.43
N ARG A 163 -1.50 -29.52 -1.53
CA ARG A 163 -1.29 -30.40 -0.37
C ARG A 163 0.04 -30.15 0.35
N THR A 164 1.10 -29.76 -0.35
CA THR A 164 2.43 -29.51 0.21
C THR A 164 2.64 -28.09 0.76
N MET A 165 1.81 -27.12 0.37
CA MET A 165 1.82 -25.74 0.89
C MET A 165 1.52 -25.61 2.39
N ILE A 166 1.15 -26.70 3.05
CA ILE A 166 1.04 -26.75 4.51
C ILE A 166 2.45 -26.82 5.10
N SER A 167 3.07 -25.64 5.29
CA SER A 167 4.28 -25.48 6.10
C SER A 167 3.96 -25.87 7.54
N ILE A 168 4.72 -26.81 8.09
CA ILE A 168 4.70 -27.10 9.52
C ILE A 168 6.10 -26.87 10.09
N SER A 169 6.30 -25.71 10.72
CA SER A 169 7.42 -25.51 11.64
C SER A 169 7.09 -26.18 12.96
N PHE A 170 7.51 -27.45 13.10
CA PHE A 170 7.45 -28.16 14.37
C PHE A 170 8.63 -27.77 15.25
N ASN A 171 8.47 -26.68 15.98
CA ASN A 171 8.93 -26.69 17.36
C ASN A 171 7.65 -26.62 18.18
N GLY A 172 7.30 -27.63 18.98
CA GLY A 172 6.11 -27.66 19.85
C GLY A 172 6.05 -26.56 20.93
N ILE A 173 6.88 -25.53 20.75
CA ILE A 173 7.03 -24.30 21.50
C ILE A 173 6.31 -23.15 20.77
N ASP A 174 5.99 -23.27 19.47
CA ASP A 174 5.39 -22.23 18.64
C ASP A 174 4.01 -21.75 19.19
N PRO A 175 3.89 -20.48 19.61
CA PRO A 175 2.64 -19.89 20.08
C PRO A 175 1.49 -20.00 19.07
N LEU A 176 1.79 -20.00 17.76
CA LEU A 176 0.79 -20.15 16.71
C LEU A 176 0.14 -21.53 16.76
N PHE A 177 0.92 -22.57 17.05
CA PHE A 177 0.39 -23.94 17.19
C PHE A 177 -0.57 -24.04 18.38
N LYS A 178 -0.22 -23.42 19.52
CA LYS A 178 -1.07 -23.42 20.71
C LYS A 178 -2.34 -22.60 20.50
N TYR A 179 -2.24 -21.43 19.87
CA TYR A 179 -3.41 -20.64 19.45
C TYR A 179 -4.33 -21.46 18.53
N THR A 180 -3.79 -22.16 17.54
CA THR A 180 -4.57 -22.99 16.62
C THR A 180 -5.27 -24.14 17.33
N GLN A 181 -4.63 -24.75 18.34
CA GLN A 181 -5.27 -25.76 19.18
C GLN A 181 -6.44 -25.19 19.99
N LEU A 182 -6.29 -24.00 20.56
CA LEU A 182 -7.36 -23.34 21.32
C LEU A 182 -8.52 -22.91 20.43
N LEU A 183 -8.21 -22.35 19.27
CA LEU A 183 -9.20 -22.02 18.26
C LEU A 183 -9.98 -23.28 17.86
N LYS A 184 -9.28 -24.41 17.64
CA LYS A 184 -9.92 -25.69 17.35
C LYS A 184 -10.89 -26.10 18.47
N GLU A 185 -10.49 -26.08 19.74
CA GLU A 185 -11.41 -26.42 20.85
C GLU A 185 -12.62 -25.48 20.91
N ALA A 186 -12.40 -24.16 20.81
CA ALA A 186 -13.49 -23.17 20.80
C ALA A 186 -14.47 -23.40 19.65
N LEU A 187 -13.98 -23.74 18.46
CA LEU A 187 -14.82 -24.05 17.30
C LEU A 187 -15.64 -25.35 17.48
N LEU A 188 -15.13 -26.32 18.25
CA LEU A 188 -15.84 -27.56 18.53
C LEU A 188 -16.97 -27.36 19.56
N ASP A 189 -16.81 -26.40 20.47
CA ASP A 189 -17.78 -26.08 21.53
C ASP A 189 -18.93 -25.16 21.07
N ILE A 190 -18.82 -24.51 19.89
CA ILE A 190 -19.92 -23.71 19.34
C ILE A 190 -21.10 -24.65 19.05
N GLU A 191 -22.24 -24.45 19.73
CA GLU A 191 -23.52 -25.07 19.37
C GLU A 191 -24.20 -24.22 18.29
N ASP A 192 -24.33 -24.76 17.08
CA ASP A 192 -24.85 -24.02 15.91
C ASP A 192 -25.81 -24.90 15.09
N ASP A 193 -26.85 -24.29 14.53
CA ASP A 193 -27.78 -24.93 13.57
C ASP A 193 -27.08 -25.15 12.23
N ASP A 194 -26.70 -26.40 11.95
CA ASP A 194 -25.99 -26.79 10.73
C ASP A 194 -26.70 -26.34 9.45
N ALA A 195 -28.04 -26.41 9.39
CA ALA A 195 -28.78 -26.03 8.19
C ALA A 195 -28.71 -24.53 7.94
N LYS A 196 -28.70 -23.73 9.01
CA LYS A 196 -28.50 -22.29 8.94
C LYS A 196 -27.04 -21.96 8.59
N SER A 197 -26.06 -22.60 9.23
CA SER A 197 -24.64 -22.37 8.98
C SER A 197 -24.22 -22.74 7.56
N ILE A 198 -24.78 -23.81 6.98
CA ILE A 198 -24.56 -24.18 5.56
C ILE A 198 -25.11 -23.09 4.62
N LYS A 199 -26.30 -22.54 4.91
CA LYS A 199 -26.88 -21.45 4.10
C LYS A 199 -26.04 -20.18 4.19
N GLU A 200 -25.61 -19.80 5.39
CA GLU A 200 -24.74 -18.65 5.60
C GLU A 200 -23.37 -18.83 4.93
N PHE A 201 -22.80 -20.03 4.97
CA PHE A 201 -21.56 -20.35 4.27
C PHE A 201 -21.73 -20.21 2.76
N VAL A 202 -22.82 -20.74 2.19
CA VAL A 202 -23.08 -20.60 0.75
C VAL A 202 -23.30 -19.14 0.36
N GLU A 203 -23.99 -18.35 1.19
CA GLU A 203 -24.17 -16.92 0.96
C GLU A 203 -22.86 -16.14 1.06
N PHE A 204 -22.01 -16.50 2.01
CA PHE A 204 -20.66 -15.97 2.14
C PHE A 204 -19.83 -16.27 0.88
N CYS A 205 -19.83 -17.52 0.41
CA CYS A 205 -19.13 -17.93 -0.80
C CYS A 205 -19.64 -17.22 -2.07
N ARG A 206 -20.93 -16.89 -2.17
CA ARG A 206 -21.48 -16.13 -3.31
C ARG A 206 -20.88 -14.74 -3.45
N HIS A 207 -20.54 -14.12 -2.32
CA HIS A 207 -20.04 -12.74 -2.27
C HIS A 207 -18.52 -12.66 -2.23
N HIS A 208 -17.83 -13.71 -1.79
CA HIS A 208 -16.40 -13.65 -1.44
C HIS A 208 -15.54 -14.75 -2.09
N SER A 209 -16.09 -15.66 -2.90
CA SER A 209 -15.31 -16.73 -3.56
C SER A 209 -15.67 -16.90 -5.04
N ASP A 210 -14.74 -17.45 -5.83
CA ASP A 210 -14.96 -17.79 -7.25
C ASP A 210 -15.71 -19.13 -7.46
N ALA A 211 -16.34 -19.65 -6.39
CA ALA A 211 -17.04 -20.93 -6.45
C ALA A 211 -18.19 -20.87 -7.46
N SER A 212 -18.23 -21.84 -8.37
CA SER A 212 -19.27 -21.87 -9.41
C SER A 212 -20.66 -22.06 -8.80
N LYS A 213 -21.69 -21.45 -9.41
CA LYS A 213 -23.09 -21.65 -9.00
C LYS A 213 -23.48 -23.13 -8.89
N LYS A 214 -22.90 -23.99 -9.74
CA LYS A 214 -23.09 -25.45 -9.72
C LYS A 214 -22.50 -26.08 -8.45
N GLN A 215 -21.27 -25.72 -8.08
CA GLN A 215 -20.64 -26.22 -6.84
C GLN A 215 -21.39 -25.74 -5.59
N LEU A 216 -21.82 -24.48 -5.56
CA LEU A 216 -22.59 -23.93 -4.44
C LEU A 216 -23.95 -24.61 -4.28
N LYS A 217 -24.65 -24.85 -5.39
CA LYS A 217 -25.92 -25.60 -5.39
C LYS A 217 -25.73 -27.02 -4.85
N LYS A 218 -24.63 -27.69 -5.27
CA LYS A 218 -24.28 -29.04 -4.82
C LYS A 218 -24.11 -29.11 -3.29
N ILE A 219 -23.51 -28.10 -2.66
CA ILE A 219 -23.36 -28.07 -1.20
C ILE A 219 -24.71 -27.97 -0.51
N VAL A 220 -25.60 -27.07 -0.97
CA VAL A 220 -26.94 -26.92 -0.37
C VAL A 220 -27.75 -28.22 -0.48
N GLU A 221 -27.67 -28.92 -1.60
CA GLU A 221 -28.52 -30.07 -1.90
C GLU A 221 -27.93 -31.41 -1.43
N GLU A 222 -26.60 -31.55 -1.43
CA GLU A 222 -25.93 -32.84 -1.27
C GLU A 222 -24.96 -32.90 -0.07
N TYR A 223 -24.74 -31.82 0.69
CA TYR A 223 -23.76 -31.84 1.78
C TYR A 223 -24.01 -32.99 2.77
N CYS A 224 -25.26 -33.16 3.21
CA CYS A 224 -25.66 -34.21 4.14
C CYS A 224 -25.64 -35.63 3.55
N ASN A 225 -25.54 -35.77 2.21
CA ASN A 225 -25.54 -37.07 1.53
C ASN A 225 -24.15 -37.72 1.51
N HIS A 226 -23.11 -36.96 1.86
CA HIS A 226 -21.72 -37.41 1.85
C HIS A 226 -21.04 -37.14 3.18
N SER A 227 -20.00 -37.92 3.48
CA SER A 227 -19.23 -37.71 4.70
C SER A 227 -18.37 -36.44 4.61
N PRO A 228 -18.03 -35.80 5.74
CA PRO A 228 -17.16 -34.62 5.75
C PRO A 228 -15.78 -34.87 5.13
N ILE A 229 -15.23 -36.07 5.28
CA ILE A 229 -13.94 -36.48 4.70
C ILE A 229 -14.05 -36.60 3.18
N TRP A 230 -15.19 -37.04 2.66
CA TRP A 230 -15.41 -37.09 1.22
C TRP A 230 -15.40 -35.69 0.60
N TRP A 231 -15.99 -34.71 1.28
CA TRP A 231 -15.91 -33.30 0.88
C TRP A 231 -14.50 -32.73 0.99
N TYR A 232 -13.76 -33.10 2.05
CA TYR A 232 -12.39 -32.64 2.27
C TYR A 232 -11.37 -33.27 1.31
N THR A 233 -11.57 -34.52 0.88
CA THR A 233 -10.61 -35.24 0.02
C THR A 233 -11.00 -35.26 -1.46
N GLY A 234 -12.25 -34.91 -1.78
CA GLY A 234 -12.75 -34.80 -3.14
C GLY A 234 -12.27 -33.53 -3.87
N PRO A 235 -12.46 -33.47 -5.20
CA PRO A 235 -12.07 -32.33 -6.03
C PRO A 235 -13.06 -31.16 -5.87
N TYR A 236 -13.26 -30.69 -4.64
CA TYR A 236 -14.20 -29.64 -4.28
C TYR A 236 -13.47 -28.45 -3.65
N PHE A 237 -13.98 -27.24 -3.89
CA PHE A 237 -13.39 -26.01 -3.39
C PHE A 237 -13.36 -25.92 -1.85
N ILE A 238 -14.16 -26.74 -1.15
CA ILE A 238 -14.19 -26.80 0.32
C ILE A 238 -12.81 -27.10 0.90
N TYR A 239 -12.04 -28.02 0.28
CA TYR A 239 -10.67 -28.31 0.71
C TYR A 239 -9.79 -27.07 0.60
N SER A 240 -9.75 -26.45 -0.57
CA SER A 240 -8.84 -25.33 -0.85
C SER A 240 -9.20 -24.10 -0.01
N MET A 241 -10.50 -23.81 0.16
CA MET A 241 -10.99 -22.70 0.97
C MET A 241 -10.70 -22.90 2.46
N LEU A 242 -10.93 -24.10 3.02
CA LEU A 242 -10.62 -24.37 4.42
C LEU A 242 -9.13 -24.23 4.68
N ASN A 243 -8.29 -24.84 3.83
CA ASN A 243 -6.85 -24.75 4.00
C ASN A 243 -6.32 -23.33 3.75
N TYR A 244 -6.93 -22.55 2.86
CA TYR A 244 -6.63 -21.12 2.72
C TYR A 244 -6.93 -20.36 4.03
N GLY A 245 -8.13 -20.54 4.59
CA GLY A 245 -8.54 -19.92 5.84
C GLY A 245 -7.60 -20.26 7.00
N LEU A 246 -7.23 -21.53 7.14
CA LEU A 246 -6.30 -22.00 8.16
C LEU A 246 -4.86 -21.49 7.95
N ARG A 247 -4.38 -21.40 6.70
CA ARG A 247 -3.03 -20.88 6.38
C ARG A 247 -2.91 -19.37 6.64
N GLN A 248 -3.95 -18.61 6.30
CA GLN A 248 -3.96 -17.15 6.45
C GLN A 248 -4.48 -16.68 7.81
N MET A 249 -4.91 -17.60 8.68
CA MET A 249 -5.65 -17.29 9.91
C MET A 249 -6.83 -16.34 9.65
N ASP A 250 -7.53 -16.55 8.53
CA ASP A 250 -8.69 -15.76 8.13
C ASP A 250 -9.90 -16.17 8.96
N ILE A 251 -10.17 -15.41 10.03
CA ILE A 251 -11.20 -15.70 11.02
C ILE A 251 -12.59 -15.75 10.37
N ASP A 252 -12.87 -14.93 9.35
CA ASP A 252 -14.18 -14.91 8.69
C ASP A 252 -14.44 -16.22 7.95
N ILE A 253 -13.43 -16.74 7.24
CA ILE A 253 -13.51 -18.04 6.57
C ILE A 253 -13.61 -19.17 7.60
N ILE A 254 -12.77 -19.15 8.65
CA ILE A 254 -12.77 -20.18 9.69
C ILE A 254 -14.14 -20.24 10.39
N LEU A 255 -14.71 -19.09 10.76
CA LEU A 255 -16.02 -19.01 11.40
C LEU A 255 -17.14 -19.49 10.48
N LYS A 256 -17.13 -19.09 9.19
CA LYS A 256 -18.13 -19.58 8.22
C LYS A 256 -17.98 -21.06 7.90
N MET A 257 -16.80 -21.65 8.12
CA MET A 257 -16.54 -23.08 7.95
C MET A 257 -16.58 -23.88 9.26
N THR A 258 -16.97 -23.27 10.39
CA THR A 258 -17.02 -23.93 11.71
C THR A 258 -17.78 -25.25 11.68
N PHE A 259 -18.98 -25.27 11.08
CA PHE A 259 -19.79 -26.48 10.95
C PHE A 259 -19.02 -27.61 10.25
N PHE A 260 -18.28 -27.28 9.18
CA PHE A 260 -17.52 -28.24 8.40
C PHE A 260 -16.28 -28.71 9.17
N ILE A 261 -15.56 -27.81 9.84
CA ILE A 261 -14.40 -28.14 10.70
C ILE A 261 -14.82 -29.11 11.80
N ARG A 262 -15.95 -28.83 12.47
CA ARG A 262 -16.52 -29.68 13.51
C ARG A 262 -16.88 -31.06 12.97
N HIS A 263 -17.59 -31.13 11.85
CA HIS A 263 -17.98 -32.41 11.24
C HIS A 263 -16.77 -33.22 10.78
N LEU A 264 -15.78 -32.56 10.18
CA LEU A 264 -14.54 -33.17 9.73
C LEU A 264 -13.72 -33.71 10.91
N HIS A 265 -13.55 -32.93 11.97
CA HIS A 265 -12.88 -33.34 13.20
C HIS A 265 -13.55 -34.57 13.83
N ASN A 266 -14.87 -34.51 14.03
CA ASN A 266 -15.64 -35.59 14.64
C ASN A 266 -15.55 -36.89 13.82
N HIS A 267 -15.60 -36.79 12.50
CA HIS A 267 -15.49 -37.96 11.62
C HIS A 267 -14.06 -38.54 11.63
N ILE A 268 -13.02 -37.71 11.62
CA ILE A 268 -11.62 -38.16 11.76
C ILE A 268 -11.42 -38.86 13.13
N ALA A 269 -11.94 -38.28 14.20
CA ALA A 269 -11.88 -38.86 15.55
C ALA A 269 -12.64 -40.19 15.66
N GLN A 270 -13.75 -40.34 14.93
CA GLN A 270 -14.49 -41.60 14.84
C GLN A 270 -13.68 -42.67 14.09
N LEU A 271 -13.12 -42.35 12.92
CA LEU A 271 -12.27 -43.27 12.17
C LEU A 271 -11.04 -43.70 12.98
N TYR A 272 -10.42 -42.78 13.71
CA TYR A 272 -9.31 -43.08 14.59
C TYR A 272 -9.69 -44.10 15.69
N ARG A 273 -10.83 -43.89 16.34
CA ARG A 273 -11.34 -44.84 17.35
C ARG A 273 -11.64 -46.22 16.77
N GLN A 274 -12.17 -46.28 15.55
CA GLN A 274 -12.40 -47.54 14.82
C GLN A 274 -11.09 -48.26 14.47
N GLN A 275 -10.05 -47.49 14.12
CA GLN A 275 -8.74 -48.01 13.74
C GLN A 275 -7.93 -48.54 14.94
N GLN A 276 -8.05 -47.91 16.12
CA GLN A 276 -7.42 -48.39 17.35
C GLN A 276 -7.90 -49.77 17.82
N GLY A 277 -9.10 -50.20 17.40
CA GLY A 277 -9.65 -51.52 17.76
C GLY A 277 -9.03 -52.73 17.03
N ASN A 278 -8.28 -52.52 15.93
CA ASN A 278 -7.82 -53.58 15.00
C ASN A 278 -6.32 -53.48 14.63
N MET A 279 -5.42 -53.23 15.59
CA MET A 279 -4.02 -52.85 15.30
C MET A 279 -3.06 -54.05 15.06
N PRO A 280 -2.30 -54.09 13.95
CA PRO A 280 -1.11 -54.95 13.78
C PRO A 280 0.16 -54.34 14.41
N ILE A 281 1.18 -55.17 14.61
CA ILE A 281 2.43 -54.89 15.37
C ILE A 281 3.30 -53.75 14.76
N ASN A 282 3.15 -53.44 13.47
CA ASN A 282 3.80 -52.30 12.81
C ASN A 282 2.72 -51.35 12.27
N PHE A 283 2.56 -50.20 12.92
CA PHE A 283 1.53 -49.22 12.55
C PHE A 283 2.14 -47.91 12.08
N GLN A 284 1.70 -47.46 10.91
CA GLN A 284 2.07 -46.17 10.32
C GLN A 284 1.07 -45.11 10.80
N THR A 285 1.56 -44.10 11.52
CA THR A 285 0.74 -42.97 12.01
C THR A 285 0.65 -41.85 10.96
N PHE A 286 -0.42 -41.04 11.03
CA PHE A 286 -0.61 -39.84 10.20
C PHE A 286 -0.54 -38.56 11.06
N ARG A 287 -0.11 -37.45 10.45
CA ARG A 287 0.11 -36.13 11.08
C ARG A 287 -1.12 -35.63 11.87
N GLY A 288 -0.90 -35.06 13.07
CA GLY A 288 -1.93 -34.38 13.87
C GLY A 288 -2.35 -35.08 15.17
N GLN A 289 -1.59 -36.05 15.69
CA GLN A 289 -1.87 -36.62 17.01
C GLN A 289 -1.78 -35.55 18.10
N VAL A 290 -2.91 -35.36 18.78
CA VAL A 290 -3.19 -34.32 19.77
C VAL A 290 -2.45 -34.60 21.07
N THR A 291 -1.73 -33.60 21.59
CA THR A 291 -1.38 -33.54 23.01
C THR A 291 -2.65 -33.21 23.79
N THR A 292 -2.97 -34.00 24.81
CA THR A 292 -4.14 -33.82 25.69
C THR A 292 -3.95 -32.57 26.57
N ILE A 293 -4.09 -31.37 25.99
CA ILE A 293 -4.39 -30.17 26.78
C ILE A 293 -5.91 -30.14 26.87
N THR A 294 -6.43 -30.66 27.96
CA THR A 294 -7.87 -30.82 28.16
C THR A 294 -8.58 -29.48 28.34
N LEU A 295 -7.91 -28.44 28.85
CA LEU A 295 -8.48 -27.11 29.08
C LEU A 295 -7.41 -26.00 28.90
N PHE A 296 -7.80 -24.82 28.39
CA PHE A 296 -6.93 -23.62 28.32
C PHE A 296 -6.29 -23.26 29.67
N GLU A 297 -6.98 -23.60 30.76
CA GLU A 297 -6.54 -23.41 32.14
C GLU A 297 -5.34 -24.28 32.54
N ASP A 298 -4.95 -25.26 31.72
CA ASP A 298 -3.83 -26.16 31.99
C ASP A 298 -2.51 -25.64 31.38
N LEU A 299 -2.56 -24.61 30.53
CA LEU A 299 -1.38 -24.04 29.88
C LEU A 299 -0.41 -23.43 30.90
N ALA A 300 0.89 -23.68 30.75
CA ALA A 300 1.91 -23.07 31.59
C ALA A 300 1.87 -21.53 31.53
N ASN A 301 2.29 -20.86 32.60
CA ASN A 301 2.17 -19.40 32.73
C ASN A 301 2.97 -18.65 31.65
N GLU A 302 4.14 -19.16 31.30
CA GLU A 302 5.04 -18.61 30.28
C GLU A 302 4.33 -18.51 28.93
N ILE A 303 3.58 -19.55 28.59
CA ILE A 303 2.81 -19.64 27.34
C ILE A 303 1.68 -18.61 27.34
N LEU A 304 0.98 -18.47 28.47
CA LEU A 304 -0.10 -17.50 28.59
C LEU A 304 0.43 -16.07 28.46
N TYR A 305 1.61 -15.79 29.00
CA TYR A 305 2.25 -14.49 28.82
C TYR A 305 2.67 -14.23 27.37
N GLU A 306 3.22 -15.22 26.67
CA GLU A 306 3.50 -15.11 25.23
C GLU A 306 2.22 -14.82 24.43
N ILE A 307 1.11 -15.48 24.74
CA ILE A 307 -0.19 -15.20 24.11
C ILE A 307 -0.62 -13.75 24.39
N PHE A 308 -0.46 -13.29 25.63
CA PHE A 308 -0.81 -11.91 26.02
C PHE A 308 0.08 -10.85 25.33
N GLU A 309 1.28 -11.17 24.84
CA GLU A 309 2.11 -10.23 24.06
C GLU A 309 1.43 -9.78 22.76
N TYR A 310 0.60 -10.63 22.17
CA TYR A 310 -0.10 -10.35 20.91
C TYR A 310 -1.42 -9.61 21.10
N LEU A 311 -1.88 -9.43 22.35
CA LEU A 311 -3.17 -8.84 22.70
C LEU A 311 -2.99 -7.48 23.38
N ASP A 312 -3.93 -6.57 23.19
CA ASP A 312 -3.99 -5.35 24.00
C ASP A 312 -4.33 -5.74 25.45
N ILE A 313 -3.54 -5.25 26.40
CA ILE A 313 -3.69 -5.60 27.82
C ILE A 313 -5.08 -5.23 28.36
N TYR A 314 -5.78 -4.26 27.77
CA TYR A 314 -7.19 -4.01 28.10
C TYR A 314 -8.08 -5.21 27.82
N HIS A 315 -7.97 -5.81 26.64
CA HIS A 315 -8.72 -7.02 26.28
C HIS A 315 -8.32 -8.21 27.13
N VAL A 316 -7.03 -8.32 27.46
CA VAL A 316 -6.54 -9.37 28.36
C VAL A 316 -7.17 -9.24 29.74
N TYR A 317 -7.17 -8.05 30.33
CA TYR A 317 -7.80 -7.86 31.64
C TYR A 317 -9.32 -8.07 31.56
N GLN A 318 -10.01 -7.52 30.58
CA GLN A 318 -11.47 -7.70 30.46
C GLN A 318 -11.86 -9.17 30.26
N GLY A 319 -11.13 -9.90 29.41
CA GLY A 319 -11.45 -11.28 29.07
C GLY A 319 -11.06 -12.28 30.15
N PHE A 320 -9.90 -12.11 30.81
CA PHE A 320 -9.33 -13.17 31.66
C PHE A 320 -9.46 -12.91 33.17
N ILE A 321 -9.66 -11.66 33.62
CA ILE A 321 -9.68 -11.36 35.08
C ILE A 321 -10.87 -11.99 35.81
N TYR A 322 -11.99 -12.22 35.12
CA TYR A 322 -13.21 -12.74 35.74
C TYR A 322 -13.41 -14.24 35.53
N LEU A 323 -12.51 -14.91 34.81
CA LEU A 323 -12.64 -16.34 34.53
C LEU A 323 -12.43 -17.19 35.78
N ASN A 324 -11.26 -17.08 36.42
CA ASN A 324 -10.93 -17.84 37.62
C ASN A 324 -9.78 -17.20 38.43
N LYS A 325 -9.52 -17.75 39.62
CA LYS A 325 -8.46 -17.26 40.52
C LYS A 325 -7.04 -17.41 39.93
N ARG A 326 -6.82 -18.40 39.05
CA ARG A 326 -5.53 -18.60 38.39
C ARG A 326 -5.21 -17.45 37.45
N PHE A 327 -6.15 -17.06 36.58
CA PHE A 327 -5.97 -15.91 35.68
C PHE A 327 -5.89 -14.59 36.43
N GLN A 328 -6.64 -14.42 37.52
CA GLN A 328 -6.46 -13.27 38.41
C GLN A 328 -5.03 -13.20 38.95
N ASN A 329 -4.48 -14.32 39.43
CA ASN A 329 -3.11 -14.37 39.92
C ASN A 329 -2.09 -14.11 38.82
N LEU A 330 -2.28 -14.66 37.62
CA LEU A 330 -1.46 -14.38 36.43
C LEU A 330 -1.44 -12.89 36.08
N LEU A 331 -2.56 -12.19 36.22
CA LEU A 331 -2.62 -10.77 35.89
C LEU A 331 -2.06 -9.88 37.01
N PHE A 332 -2.35 -10.21 38.28
CA PHE A 332 -1.96 -9.37 39.42
C PHE A 332 -0.56 -9.62 39.98
N HIS A 333 -0.03 -10.84 39.85
CA HIS A 333 1.25 -11.24 40.48
C HIS A 333 2.37 -11.55 39.48
N SER A 334 2.18 -11.23 38.21
CA SER A 334 3.17 -11.46 37.16
C SER A 334 4.24 -10.35 37.08
N THR A 335 5.45 -10.75 36.70
CA THR A 335 6.56 -9.87 36.33
C THR A 335 6.59 -9.51 34.84
N PHE A 336 5.66 -10.05 34.05
CA PHE A 336 5.66 -9.92 32.60
C PHE A 336 5.51 -8.46 32.13
N PRO A 337 6.30 -7.97 31.16
CA PRO A 337 6.22 -6.58 30.74
C PRO A 337 4.87 -6.24 30.09
N ILE A 338 4.28 -5.10 30.45
CA ILE A 338 3.00 -4.66 29.91
C ILE A 338 3.20 -3.52 28.91
N LYS A 339 2.58 -3.67 27.74
CA LYS A 339 2.40 -2.61 26.74
C LYS A 339 0.99 -2.05 26.86
N ILE A 340 0.87 -0.73 27.03
CA ILE A 340 -0.43 -0.05 27.17
C ILE A 340 -0.64 0.89 25.98
N ASN A 341 -1.78 0.73 25.30
CA ASN A 341 -2.26 1.66 24.29
C ASN A 341 -3.68 2.14 24.64
N ILE A 342 -3.84 3.42 25.00
CA ILE A 342 -5.14 4.00 25.36
C ILE A 342 -5.68 4.97 24.29
N SER A 343 -5.20 4.86 23.05
CA SER A 343 -5.53 5.80 21.97
C SER A 343 -7.03 5.82 21.62
N THR A 344 -7.74 4.69 21.75
CA THR A 344 -9.17 4.54 21.42
C THR A 344 -10.11 4.64 22.63
N MET A 345 -9.57 4.89 23.84
CA MET A 345 -10.33 4.76 25.08
C MET A 345 -11.10 6.03 25.46
N SER A 346 -12.38 5.90 25.81
CA SER A 346 -13.19 7.00 26.32
C SER A 346 -12.72 7.46 27.72
N LYS A 347 -13.06 8.71 28.09
CA LYS A 347 -12.71 9.27 29.40
C LYS A 347 -13.31 8.51 30.59
N SER A 348 -14.54 8.00 30.44
CA SER A 348 -15.23 7.22 31.48
C SER A 348 -14.52 5.89 31.74
N ASN A 349 -14.19 5.15 30.68
CA ASN A 349 -13.49 3.87 30.78
C ASN A 349 -12.06 4.05 31.33
N PHE A 350 -11.42 5.17 30.98
CA PHE A 350 -10.06 5.46 31.41
C PHE A 350 -9.90 5.56 32.94
N HIS A 351 -10.86 6.12 33.68
CA HIS A 351 -10.71 6.23 35.14
C HIS A 351 -10.67 4.87 35.83
N TYR A 352 -11.56 3.96 35.43
CA TYR A 352 -11.55 2.58 35.90
C TYR A 352 -10.24 1.88 35.50
N TYR A 353 -9.88 2.00 34.23
CA TYR A 353 -8.68 1.39 33.69
C TYR A 353 -7.40 1.87 34.38
N HIS A 354 -7.28 3.18 34.61
CA HIS A 354 -6.15 3.78 35.30
C HIS A 354 -6.04 3.26 36.74
N ARG A 355 -7.16 3.22 37.48
CA ARG A 355 -7.17 2.79 38.88
C ARG A 355 -6.83 1.31 39.05
N ASN A 356 -7.38 0.46 38.18
CA ASN A 356 -7.33 -0.99 38.37
C ASN A 356 -6.22 -1.68 37.58
N ILE A 357 -5.70 -1.05 36.52
CA ILE A 357 -4.73 -1.68 35.61
C ILE A 357 -3.43 -0.88 35.56
N ILE A 358 -3.48 0.44 35.33
CA ILE A 358 -2.25 1.24 35.22
C ILE A 358 -1.54 1.37 36.58
N LEU A 359 -2.25 1.84 37.62
CA LEU A 359 -1.66 2.10 38.94
C LEU A 359 -1.04 0.85 39.61
N PRO A 360 -1.64 -0.35 39.57
CA PRO A 360 -1.04 -1.55 40.15
C PRO A 360 0.20 -2.04 39.39
N ASN A 361 0.23 -1.83 38.06
CA ASN A 361 1.25 -2.40 37.18
C ASN A 361 2.37 -1.44 36.78
N GLN A 362 2.48 -0.25 37.37
CA GLN A 362 3.45 0.79 36.98
C GLN A 362 4.88 0.28 36.86
N HIS A 363 5.30 -0.58 37.79
CA HIS A 363 6.65 -1.11 37.86
C HIS A 363 7.01 -2.07 36.72
N ARG A 364 6.03 -2.63 36.00
CA ARG A 364 6.20 -3.60 34.91
C ARG A 364 5.76 -3.08 33.53
N ILE A 365 5.24 -1.85 33.44
CA ILE A 365 4.90 -1.25 32.14
C ILE A 365 6.18 -0.85 31.43
N ASN A 366 6.44 -1.43 30.26
CA ASN A 366 7.61 -1.11 29.41
C ASN A 366 7.27 -0.19 28.24
N SER A 367 6.01 -0.18 27.78
CA SER A 367 5.54 0.71 26.72
C SER A 367 4.23 1.38 27.11
N LEU A 368 4.16 2.70 26.95
CA LEU A 368 2.99 3.49 27.26
C LEU A 368 2.67 4.46 26.11
N ARG A 369 1.50 4.30 25.50
CA ARG A 369 0.98 5.22 24.49
C ARG A 369 -0.24 5.97 24.98
N LEU A 370 -0.14 7.30 25.04
CA LEU A 370 -1.18 8.22 25.49
C LEU A 370 -1.52 9.18 24.36
N SER A 371 -2.71 9.06 23.76
CA SER A 371 -3.10 9.90 22.61
C SER A 371 -4.14 10.96 22.93
N ASN A 372 -4.63 10.98 24.17
CA ASN A 372 -5.73 11.81 24.63
C ASN A 372 -5.26 12.84 25.67
N PRO A 373 -5.51 14.15 25.51
CA PRO A 373 -5.01 15.19 26.43
C PRO A 373 -5.41 14.99 27.90
N PHE A 374 -6.59 14.44 28.16
CA PHE A 374 -7.06 14.20 29.53
C PHE A 374 -6.27 13.10 30.24
N THR A 375 -5.74 12.13 29.49
CA THR A 375 -4.98 10.99 30.06
C THR A 375 -3.66 11.46 30.62
N VAL A 376 -3.04 12.45 29.97
CA VAL A 376 -1.80 13.09 30.40
C VAL A 376 -2.05 13.85 31.69
N ASN A 377 -3.15 14.58 31.81
CA ASN A 377 -3.49 15.24 33.08
C ASN A 377 -3.61 14.26 34.24
N ILE A 378 -4.21 13.09 34.02
CA ILE A 378 -4.47 12.11 35.06
C ILE A 378 -3.21 11.29 35.39
N ILE A 379 -2.47 10.82 34.39
CA ILE A 379 -1.26 9.99 34.60
C ILE A 379 -0.13 10.85 35.17
N PHE A 380 0.00 12.09 34.72
CA PHE A 380 1.05 12.99 35.18
C PHE A 380 0.64 13.76 36.45
N SER A 381 -0.59 13.60 36.98
CA SER A 381 -1.04 14.20 38.25
C SER A 381 -1.54 13.22 39.31
N PRO A 382 -1.00 13.24 40.54
CA PRO A 382 0.13 14.06 41.02
C PRO A 382 1.49 13.71 40.38
N PRO A 383 2.49 14.62 40.43
CA PRO A 383 3.78 14.50 39.73
C PRO A 383 4.56 13.21 40.06
N ARG A 384 4.34 12.60 41.24
CA ARG A 384 5.12 11.46 41.75
C ARG A 384 4.81 10.10 41.10
N ILE A 385 3.92 10.07 40.10
CA ILE A 385 3.43 8.82 39.50
C ILE A 385 4.44 8.24 38.50
N LEU A 386 5.10 9.07 37.68
CA LEU A 386 6.04 8.57 36.65
C LEU A 386 7.31 7.96 37.20
N SER A 387 7.82 8.41 38.34
CA SER A 387 8.99 7.79 38.96
C SER A 387 8.76 6.31 39.35
N LYS A 388 7.50 5.86 39.40
CA LYS A 388 7.13 4.45 39.62
C LYS A 388 7.21 3.59 38.37
N PHE A 389 7.31 4.20 37.18
CA PHE A 389 7.43 3.50 35.90
C PHE A 389 8.88 3.10 35.61
N ILE A 390 9.48 2.34 36.54
CA ILE A 390 10.91 2.00 36.53
C ILE A 390 11.34 1.15 35.31
N CYS A 391 10.41 0.42 34.69
CA CYS A 391 10.67 -0.40 33.50
C CYS A 391 10.28 0.27 32.18
N LEU A 392 9.84 1.54 32.19
CA LEU A 392 9.35 2.19 30.99
C LEU A 392 10.51 2.48 30.01
N GLU A 393 10.39 1.89 28.83
CA GLU A 393 11.36 1.91 27.74
C GLU A 393 10.87 2.78 26.57
N ILE A 394 9.57 2.68 26.27
CA ILE A 394 8.91 3.36 25.15
C ILE A 394 7.77 4.24 25.68
N LEU A 395 7.83 5.53 25.37
CA LEU A 395 6.76 6.47 25.67
C LEU A 395 6.29 7.16 24.39
N ILE A 396 4.99 7.04 24.10
CA ILE A 396 4.34 7.70 22.97
C ILE A 396 3.29 8.66 23.51
N LEU A 397 3.44 9.93 23.20
CA LEU A 397 2.59 11.01 23.65
C LEU A 397 2.01 11.74 22.43
N ASP A 398 0.79 11.38 22.05
CA ASP A 398 0.07 12.07 20.98
C ASP A 398 -0.84 13.15 21.57
N ASN A 399 -0.97 14.26 20.84
CA ASN A 399 -1.86 15.37 21.19
C ASN A 399 -1.58 15.99 22.57
N ILE A 400 -0.33 16.35 22.84
CA ILE A 400 0.06 17.04 24.08
C ILE A 400 -0.03 18.56 23.94
N LYS A 401 -0.55 19.25 24.96
CA LYS A 401 -0.46 20.71 25.04
C LYS A 401 0.90 21.16 25.56
N ALA A 402 1.44 22.24 25.00
CA ALA A 402 2.79 22.70 25.31
C ALA A 402 3.00 23.02 26.80
N GLN A 403 1.94 23.49 27.48
CA GLN A 403 1.96 23.80 28.92
C GLN A 403 2.34 22.62 29.83
N TYR A 404 2.19 21.37 29.37
CA TYR A 404 2.52 20.18 30.17
C TYR A 404 3.98 19.75 30.04
N LEU A 405 4.71 20.26 29.05
CA LEU A 405 6.02 19.74 28.67
C LEU A 405 7.05 19.85 29.79
N ASN A 406 7.18 21.02 30.42
CA ASN A 406 8.15 21.21 31.50
C ASN A 406 7.96 20.18 32.62
N ARG A 407 6.70 19.93 32.99
CA ARG A 407 6.36 18.93 34.00
C ARG A 407 6.67 17.51 33.52
N ILE A 408 6.32 17.18 32.28
CA ILE A 408 6.60 15.87 31.68
C ILE A 408 8.11 15.61 31.69
N PHE A 409 8.93 16.52 31.15
CA PHE A 409 10.38 16.34 31.04
C PHE A 409 11.09 16.23 32.39
N ASN A 410 10.65 16.98 33.41
CA ASN A 410 11.16 16.82 34.78
C ASN A 410 10.99 15.39 35.32
N HIS A 411 10.01 14.63 34.83
CA HIS A 411 9.83 13.23 35.19
C HIS A 411 10.54 12.27 34.25
N LEU A 412 10.58 12.56 32.95
CA LEU A 412 11.25 11.69 31.98
C LEU A 412 12.75 11.54 32.26
N ILE A 413 13.40 12.59 32.76
CA ILE A 413 14.82 12.55 33.16
C ILE A 413 15.07 11.50 34.27
N LEU A 414 14.08 11.22 35.12
CA LEU A 414 14.18 10.26 36.22
C LEU A 414 13.99 8.80 35.77
N LEU A 415 13.54 8.55 34.54
CA LEU A 415 13.23 7.21 34.06
C LEU A 415 14.50 6.46 33.64
N PRO A 416 14.86 5.37 34.33
CA PRO A 416 16.16 4.74 34.15
C PRO A 416 16.27 3.85 32.92
N LYS A 417 15.19 3.61 32.16
CA LYS A 417 15.19 2.74 30.96
C LYS A 417 14.60 3.40 29.72
N LEU A 418 14.16 4.65 29.80
CA LEU A 418 13.50 5.32 28.68
C LEU A 418 14.50 5.55 27.53
N HIS A 419 14.34 4.78 26.46
CA HIS A 419 15.20 4.86 25.27
C HIS A 419 14.46 5.28 24.00
N SER A 420 13.12 5.30 24.00
CA SER A 420 12.30 5.74 22.87
C SER A 420 11.22 6.72 23.31
N LEU A 421 11.18 7.88 22.66
CA LEU A 421 10.17 8.92 22.88
C LEU A 421 9.53 9.35 21.56
N VAL A 422 8.21 9.25 21.46
CA VAL A 422 7.42 9.86 20.38
C VAL A 422 6.56 10.95 21.00
N LEU A 423 6.64 12.17 20.46
CA LEU A 423 5.95 13.34 21.00
C LEU A 423 5.28 14.13 19.88
N SER A 424 3.97 14.28 19.95
CA SER A 424 3.17 15.11 19.04
C SER A 424 2.42 16.20 19.81
N LEU A 425 2.68 17.46 19.48
CA LEU A 425 2.08 18.62 20.13
C LEU A 425 0.85 19.13 19.36
N ILE A 426 -0.19 19.59 20.08
CA ILE A 426 -1.41 20.17 19.48
C ILE A 426 -1.21 21.66 19.16
N GLU A 427 -0.47 22.35 20.01
CA GLU A 427 -0.35 23.81 19.99
C GLU A 427 0.95 24.25 19.33
N TYR A 428 0.97 25.48 18.86
CA TYR A 428 2.17 26.10 18.32
C TYR A 428 3.24 26.26 19.39
N VAL A 429 4.48 25.84 19.07
CA VAL A 429 5.65 26.03 19.92
C VAL A 429 6.30 27.35 19.58
N GLN A 430 6.31 28.28 20.53
CA GLN A 430 6.94 29.58 20.36
C GLN A 430 8.47 29.51 20.45
N TYR A 431 9.01 28.65 21.33
CA TYR A 431 10.45 28.53 21.58
C TYR A 431 10.90 27.07 21.42
N PRO A 432 11.27 26.62 20.22
CA PRO A 432 11.73 25.24 20.01
C PRO A 432 12.99 24.89 20.81
N SER A 433 13.86 25.87 21.10
CA SER A 433 15.13 25.66 21.81
C SER A 433 14.95 25.02 23.19
N THR A 434 13.92 25.43 23.94
CA THR A 434 13.63 24.85 25.26
C THR A 434 13.16 23.39 25.15
N LEU A 435 12.36 23.09 24.12
CA LEU A 435 11.90 21.74 23.83
C LEU A 435 13.08 20.83 23.44
N PHE A 436 13.93 21.25 22.51
CA PHE A 436 15.12 20.47 22.12
C PHE A 436 16.07 20.28 23.30
N PHE A 437 16.30 21.33 24.11
CA PHE A 437 17.14 21.23 25.30
C PHE A 437 16.62 20.14 26.26
N HIS A 438 15.33 20.15 26.58
CA HIS A 438 14.74 19.14 27.45
C HIS A 438 14.83 17.72 26.89
N ILE A 439 14.69 17.54 25.58
CA ILE A 439 14.86 16.24 24.91
C ILE A 439 16.32 15.78 24.99
N PHE A 440 17.26 16.67 24.69
CA PHE A 440 18.69 16.34 24.65
C PHE A 440 19.27 16.01 26.03
N CYS A 441 18.69 16.55 27.10
CA CYS A 441 19.05 16.20 28.48
C CYS A 441 18.59 14.80 28.92
N LEU A 442 17.84 14.05 28.11
CA LEU A 442 17.40 12.69 28.49
C LEU A 442 18.54 11.68 28.34
N PRO A 443 19.01 11.05 29.44
CA PRO A 443 20.34 10.42 29.50
C PRO A 443 20.43 9.07 28.78
N LYS A 444 19.31 8.43 28.44
CA LYS A 444 19.27 7.12 27.78
C LYS A 444 18.46 7.11 26.49
N LEU A 445 18.03 8.27 26.02
CA LEU A 445 17.15 8.39 24.86
C LEU A 445 17.93 8.09 23.56
N LYS A 446 17.59 6.99 22.88
CA LYS A 446 18.21 6.57 21.61
C LYS A 446 17.35 6.92 20.41
N TYR A 447 16.03 6.86 20.54
CA TYR A 447 15.07 7.15 19.47
C TYR A 447 14.15 8.30 19.89
N CYS A 448 14.04 9.32 19.03
CA CYS A 448 13.10 10.41 19.20
C CYS A 448 12.35 10.71 17.90
N ASN A 449 11.01 10.78 17.97
CA ASN A 449 10.17 11.32 16.90
C ASN A 449 9.36 12.48 17.46
N LEU A 450 9.61 13.68 16.94
CA LEU A 450 9.05 14.92 17.41
C LEU A 450 8.19 15.58 16.33
N THR A 451 6.94 15.88 16.65
CA THR A 451 5.99 16.59 15.78
C THR A 451 5.45 17.82 16.50
N TYR A 452 5.64 19.01 15.92
CA TYR A 452 5.12 20.27 16.45
C TYR A 452 4.87 21.29 15.33
N GLN A 453 4.11 22.35 15.62
CA GLN A 453 3.86 23.44 14.67
C GLN A 453 4.47 24.75 15.19
N THR A 454 4.80 25.68 14.30
CA THR A 454 5.27 27.04 14.61
C THR A 454 4.29 28.07 14.06
N LYS A 455 4.12 29.19 14.77
CA LYS A 455 2.96 30.09 14.58
C LYS A 455 3.09 31.03 13.37
N ASP A 456 4.30 31.26 12.85
CA ASP A 456 4.58 32.19 11.75
C ASP A 456 5.77 31.73 10.87
N GLU A 457 5.67 31.94 9.55
CA GLU A 457 6.77 31.69 8.59
C GLU A 457 7.89 32.74 8.71
N GLU A 458 7.59 33.95 9.19
CA GLU A 458 8.54 35.08 9.22
C GLU A 458 9.35 35.20 10.54
N GLN A 459 8.98 34.48 11.60
CA GLN A 459 9.56 34.62 12.94
C GLN A 459 10.01 33.28 13.57
N LEU A 460 10.52 32.35 12.77
CA LEU A 460 11.25 31.21 13.34
C LEU A 460 12.45 31.74 14.14
N LEU A 461 12.55 31.36 15.42
CA LEU A 461 13.68 31.71 16.29
C LEU A 461 14.82 30.68 16.14
N PRO A 462 16.10 31.11 16.21
CA PRO A 462 17.24 30.22 16.18
C PRO A 462 17.28 29.32 17.41
N ILE A 463 17.73 28.08 17.20
CA ILE A 463 18.06 27.16 18.29
C ILE A 463 19.44 27.55 18.80
N THR A 464 19.49 28.14 19.99
CA THR A 464 20.72 28.45 20.71
C THR A 464 20.78 27.64 21.99
N PHE A 465 21.93 27.03 22.26
CA PHE A 465 22.20 26.35 23.53
C PHE A 465 23.34 27.06 24.25
N ASP A 466 23.11 27.46 25.50
CA ASP A 466 24.14 28.11 26.32
C ASP A 466 25.29 27.15 26.67
N LYS A 467 25.02 25.84 26.66
CA LYS A 467 25.99 24.76 26.87
C LYS A 467 25.68 23.60 25.93
N TYR A 468 26.68 23.16 25.17
CA TYR A 468 26.57 21.94 24.35
C TYR A 468 26.56 20.72 25.27
N GLN A 469 25.38 20.10 25.44
CA GLN A 469 25.28 18.80 26.06
C GLN A 469 25.08 17.75 24.96
N HIS A 470 26.01 16.81 24.88
CA HIS A 470 25.89 15.71 23.92
C HIS A 470 24.75 14.78 24.34
N SER A 471 23.82 14.59 23.42
CA SER A 471 22.68 13.69 23.58
C SER A 471 23.02 12.29 23.04
N PRO A 472 22.53 11.21 23.69
CA PRO A 472 22.76 9.83 23.25
C PRO A 472 21.86 9.38 22.08
N ILE A 473 21.09 10.30 21.48
CA ILE A 473 20.14 9.98 20.42
C ILE A 473 20.86 9.44 19.18
N GLU A 474 20.41 8.28 18.72
CA GLU A 474 20.89 7.57 17.53
C GLU A 474 19.92 7.76 16.34
N HIS A 475 18.63 7.95 16.61
CA HIS A 475 17.59 8.11 15.60
C HIS A 475 16.73 9.33 15.92
N PHE A 476 16.73 10.33 15.05
CA PHE A 476 15.95 11.54 15.27
C PHE A 476 15.08 11.90 14.05
N ILE A 477 13.79 12.04 14.29
CA ILE A 477 12.80 12.46 13.30
C ILE A 477 12.13 13.74 13.81
N ILE A 478 12.14 14.79 12.99
CA ILE A 478 11.52 16.07 13.30
C ILE A 478 10.52 16.41 12.20
N ASN A 479 9.24 16.26 12.52
CA ASN A 479 8.12 16.61 11.66
C ASN A 479 7.68 18.06 11.95
N SER A 480 8.57 19.01 11.64
CA SER A 480 8.34 20.45 11.79
C SER A 480 9.35 21.26 10.97
N ARG A 481 9.13 22.58 10.92
CA ARG A 481 10.03 23.56 10.32
C ARG A 481 11.12 23.97 11.32
N ILE A 482 12.37 24.00 10.86
CA ILE A 482 13.56 24.44 11.60
C ILE A 482 14.33 25.43 10.73
N ARG A 483 14.99 26.42 11.33
CA ARG A 483 15.88 27.31 10.59
C ARG A 483 17.17 26.61 10.18
N PHE A 484 17.68 26.93 9.00
CA PHE A 484 18.93 26.36 8.51
C PHE A 484 20.15 26.74 9.37
N ASP A 485 20.22 27.97 9.89
CA ASP A 485 21.31 28.39 10.80
C ASP A 485 21.40 27.55 12.07
N SER A 486 20.31 26.93 12.48
CA SER A 486 20.23 26.11 13.69
C SER A 486 20.62 24.65 13.45
N PHE A 487 20.77 24.25 12.18
CA PHE A 487 20.97 22.87 11.79
C PHE A 487 22.33 22.32 12.28
N HIS A 488 23.40 23.09 12.13
CA HIS A 488 24.73 22.68 12.59
C HIS A 488 24.78 22.50 14.12
N ILE A 489 24.11 23.38 14.87
CA ILE A 489 24.00 23.30 16.33
C ILE A 489 23.32 21.99 16.74
N LEU A 490 22.25 21.62 16.04
CA LEU A 490 21.55 20.36 16.27
C LEU A 490 22.46 19.15 16.03
N LEU A 491 23.24 19.16 14.95
CA LEU A 491 24.17 18.07 14.62
C LEU A 491 25.29 17.92 15.67
N ILE A 492 25.85 19.04 16.15
CA ILE A 492 26.90 19.04 17.19
C ILE A 492 26.38 18.43 18.51
N CYS A 493 25.11 18.68 18.85
CA CYS A 493 24.49 18.12 20.04
C CYS A 493 24.22 16.61 19.94
N LEU A 494 24.34 15.98 18.76
CA LEU A 494 23.96 14.59 18.50
C LEU A 494 25.13 13.74 17.95
N PRO A 495 26.21 13.53 18.70
CA PRO A 495 27.41 12.84 18.19
C PRO A 495 27.19 11.36 17.85
N GLN A 496 26.16 10.72 18.42
CA GLN A 496 25.85 9.29 18.21
C GLN A 496 24.79 9.06 17.12
N LEU A 497 24.42 10.10 16.38
CA LEU A 497 23.34 10.07 15.40
C LEU A 497 23.66 9.11 14.25
N ARG A 498 22.74 8.17 13.99
CA ARG A 498 22.78 7.19 12.90
C ARG A 498 21.78 7.51 11.80
N ARG A 499 20.58 7.97 12.18
CA ARG A 499 19.53 8.37 11.23
C ARG A 499 18.93 9.71 11.61
N LEU A 500 18.81 10.60 10.63
CA LEU A 500 18.19 11.90 10.76
C LEU A 500 17.12 12.11 9.68
N SER A 501 15.95 12.58 10.09
CA SER A 501 14.90 13.02 9.17
C SER A 501 14.32 14.35 9.64
N ILE A 502 14.33 15.36 8.78
CA ILE A 502 13.78 16.70 9.06
C ILE A 502 12.79 17.07 7.96
N ASP A 503 11.56 17.36 8.34
CA ASP A 503 10.46 17.67 7.44
C ASP A 503 10.60 19.01 6.73
N CYS A 504 11.26 20.03 7.31
CA CYS A 504 11.54 21.27 6.59
C CYS A 504 12.66 22.10 7.26
N LEU A 505 13.72 22.42 6.51
CA LEU A 505 14.76 23.39 6.86
C LEU A 505 14.56 24.67 6.04
N VAL A 506 14.29 25.78 6.72
CA VAL A 506 13.94 27.06 6.09
C VAL A 506 15.15 27.99 6.05
N LYS A 507 15.35 28.68 4.92
CA LYS A 507 16.37 29.73 4.76
C LYS A 507 16.24 30.82 5.83
N CYS A 508 17.37 31.38 6.23
CA CYS A 508 17.44 32.55 7.10
C CYS A 508 18.53 33.54 6.65
N ALA A 509 18.51 34.76 7.19
CA ALA A 509 19.55 35.75 6.95
C ALA A 509 20.92 35.19 7.37
N TYR A 510 21.90 35.37 6.50
CA TYR A 510 23.23 34.75 6.55
C TYR A 510 23.95 34.98 7.88
N THR A 511 24.37 33.90 8.54
CA THR A 511 25.33 33.93 9.64
C THR A 511 26.57 33.13 9.22
N ASN A 512 27.77 33.70 9.42
CA ASN A 512 29.00 32.96 9.22
C ASN A 512 29.02 31.76 10.17
N LEU A 513 29.01 30.56 9.61
CA LEU A 513 29.10 29.31 10.35
C LEU A 513 30.57 29.09 10.76
N GLU A 514 30.92 29.41 12.01
CA GLU A 514 32.18 28.95 12.61
C GLU A 514 32.04 27.47 12.96
N LEU A 515 32.40 26.59 12.02
CA LEU A 515 32.24 25.15 12.17
C LEU A 515 33.52 24.55 12.77
N ASN A 516 33.45 24.17 14.05
CA ASN A 516 34.47 23.34 14.68
C ASN A 516 34.26 21.86 14.30
N THR A 517 35.34 21.16 14.00
CA THR A 517 35.33 19.80 13.42
C THR A 517 34.91 18.73 14.44
N ASN A 518 33.64 18.35 14.44
CA ASN A 518 33.18 17.08 15.00
C ASN A 518 32.53 16.26 13.89
N PHE A 519 33.19 15.18 13.49
CA PHE A 519 32.65 14.26 12.50
C PHE A 519 31.54 13.40 13.12
N LEU A 520 30.45 13.19 12.39
CA LEU A 520 29.40 12.26 12.77
C LEU A 520 29.70 10.88 12.17
N GLU A 521 30.59 10.14 12.83
CA GLU A 521 31.10 8.84 12.33
C GLU A 521 30.02 7.78 12.16
N HIS A 522 28.94 7.90 12.93
CA HIS A 522 27.84 6.94 12.94
C HIS A 522 26.68 7.31 12.00
N LEU A 523 26.67 8.51 11.40
CA LEU A 523 25.55 9.01 10.61
C LEU A 523 25.50 8.31 9.25
N LYS A 524 24.49 7.46 9.05
CA LYS A 524 24.31 6.65 7.83
C LYS A 524 23.14 7.11 6.96
N TYR A 525 22.06 7.60 7.56
CA TYR A 525 20.85 7.99 6.84
C TYR A 525 20.50 9.45 7.13
N VAL A 526 20.30 10.22 6.07
CA VAL A 526 19.87 11.61 6.14
C VAL A 526 18.72 11.86 5.17
N SER A 527 17.60 12.36 5.68
CA SER A 527 16.46 12.81 4.88
C SER A 527 16.12 14.25 5.22
N LEU A 528 16.24 15.18 4.27
CA LEU A 528 16.02 16.60 4.50
C LEU A 528 15.11 17.19 3.42
N LYS A 529 14.16 18.01 3.83
CA LYS A 529 13.48 18.95 2.93
C LYS A 529 14.01 20.36 3.17
N LEU A 530 14.47 21.01 2.12
CA LEU A 530 15.14 22.30 2.12
C LEU A 530 14.24 23.32 1.44
N ASP A 531 13.86 24.36 2.17
CA ASP A 531 12.96 25.41 1.71
C ASP A 531 13.75 26.73 1.56
N TYR A 532 14.00 27.12 0.30
CA TYR A 532 14.83 28.28 -0.09
C TYR A 532 16.31 28.26 0.34
N VAL A 533 16.84 27.12 0.80
CA VAL A 533 18.25 27.01 1.25
C VAL A 533 19.19 26.87 0.06
N ASP A 534 20.17 27.77 -0.05
CA ASP A 534 21.13 27.75 -1.17
C ASP A 534 22.06 26.52 -1.11
N PHE A 535 22.43 25.97 -2.27
CA PHE A 535 23.31 24.81 -2.42
C PHE A 535 24.64 25.01 -1.68
N ASN A 536 25.26 26.18 -1.83
CA ASN A 536 26.53 26.50 -1.17
C ASN A 536 26.44 26.42 0.37
N GLN A 537 25.26 26.65 0.95
CA GLN A 537 25.07 26.52 2.39
C GLN A 537 24.99 25.04 2.79
N LEU A 538 24.26 24.22 2.03
CA LEU A 538 24.21 22.78 2.24
C LEU A 538 25.58 22.12 2.01
N GLU A 539 26.32 22.54 0.98
CA GLU A 539 27.63 22.02 0.63
C GLU A 539 28.62 22.10 1.80
N LYS A 540 28.60 23.22 2.55
CA LYS A 540 29.42 23.40 3.75
C LYS A 540 29.08 22.38 4.83
N ILE A 541 27.80 22.07 5.03
CA ILE A 541 27.34 21.07 6.00
C ILE A 541 27.75 19.67 5.54
N ILE A 542 27.55 19.34 4.26
CA ILE A 542 27.92 18.04 3.68
C ILE A 542 29.40 17.76 3.88
N LYS A 543 30.27 18.73 3.55
CA LYS A 543 31.73 18.62 3.68
C LYS A 543 32.21 18.31 5.10
N ILE A 544 31.43 18.67 6.12
CA ILE A 544 31.82 18.51 7.52
C ILE A 544 31.17 17.27 8.14
N PHE A 545 29.88 17.07 7.91
CA PHE A 545 29.10 16.08 8.66
C PHE A 545 28.79 14.81 7.88
N PHE A 546 28.79 14.81 6.54
CA PHE A 546 28.18 13.72 5.75
C PHE A 546 29.18 12.69 5.21
N ARG A 547 30.43 12.72 5.69
CA ARG A 547 31.48 11.80 5.26
C ARG A 547 31.09 10.31 5.31
N TYR A 548 30.28 9.91 6.30
CA TYR A 548 29.92 8.51 6.53
C TYR A 548 28.50 8.15 6.09
N VAL A 549 27.77 9.09 5.48
CA VAL A 549 26.39 8.91 5.02
C VAL A 549 26.34 7.91 3.86
N GLU A 550 25.44 6.94 3.99
CA GLU A 550 25.19 5.88 3.01
C GLU A 550 23.90 6.15 2.20
N ILE A 551 22.92 6.80 2.81
CA ILE A 551 21.62 7.13 2.21
C ILE A 551 21.35 8.62 2.42
N LEU A 552 21.19 9.35 1.32
CA LEU A 552 20.85 10.77 1.32
C LEU A 552 19.59 11.00 0.48
N CYS A 553 18.53 11.43 1.15
CA CYS A 553 17.27 11.83 0.54
C CYS A 553 17.07 13.33 0.71
N LEU A 554 16.91 14.05 -0.40
CA LEU A 554 16.74 15.50 -0.42
C LEU A 554 15.46 15.88 -1.13
N THR A 555 14.70 16.78 -0.54
CA THR A 555 13.70 17.56 -1.26
C THR A 555 14.14 19.01 -1.20
N THR A 556 14.26 19.73 -2.31
CA THR A 556 14.82 21.09 -2.34
C THR A 556 13.93 22.02 -3.14
N THR A 557 13.92 23.31 -2.81
CA THR A 557 13.13 24.29 -3.55
C THR A 557 13.95 25.53 -3.95
N TYR A 558 13.53 26.19 -5.03
CA TYR A 558 14.03 27.49 -5.54
C TYR A 558 15.45 27.56 -6.13
N ASP A 559 16.50 27.05 -5.47
CA ASP A 559 17.88 27.21 -5.95
C ASP A 559 18.21 26.24 -7.10
N GLU A 560 18.38 26.79 -8.31
CA GLU A 560 18.68 26.04 -9.53
C GLU A 560 20.01 25.27 -9.47
N SER A 561 20.93 25.67 -8.58
CA SER A 561 22.23 25.02 -8.40
C SER A 561 22.12 23.55 -7.99
N TYR A 562 20.98 23.16 -7.37
CA TYR A 562 20.70 21.75 -7.07
C TYR A 562 20.54 20.85 -8.31
N LEU A 563 20.35 21.45 -9.49
CA LEU A 563 20.24 20.76 -10.77
C LEU A 563 21.58 20.62 -11.49
N ASP A 564 22.70 21.10 -10.92
CA ASP A 564 24.03 20.93 -11.49
C ASP A 564 24.59 19.55 -11.16
N ALA A 565 24.50 18.63 -12.12
CA ALA A 565 24.99 17.25 -11.97
C ALA A 565 26.50 17.18 -11.72
N LYS A 566 27.29 18.09 -12.32
CA LYS A 566 28.75 18.09 -12.16
C LYS A 566 29.14 18.54 -10.76
N GLN A 567 28.46 19.55 -10.24
CA GLN A 567 28.68 20.02 -8.87
C GLN A 567 28.35 18.92 -7.86
N TRP A 568 27.25 18.19 -8.06
CA TRP A 568 26.92 17.01 -7.25
C TRP A 568 27.96 15.89 -7.37
N GLU A 569 28.37 15.53 -8.59
CA GLU A 569 29.37 14.48 -8.83
C GLU A 569 30.69 14.80 -8.10
N GLN A 570 31.18 16.03 -8.23
CA GLN A 570 32.39 16.49 -7.53
C GLN A 570 32.23 16.48 -6.00
N LEU A 571 31.06 16.88 -5.50
CA LEU A 571 30.79 16.89 -4.07
C LEU A 571 30.71 15.48 -3.48
N ILE A 572 30.04 14.56 -4.19
CA ILE A 572 29.90 13.16 -3.77
C ILE A 572 31.27 12.49 -3.74
N LEU A 573 32.06 12.61 -4.81
CA LEU A 573 33.40 12.03 -4.90
C LEU A 573 34.36 12.57 -3.85
N SER A 574 34.26 13.87 -3.52
CA SER A 574 35.16 14.51 -2.55
C SER A 574 34.74 14.30 -1.10
N SER A 575 33.44 14.26 -0.81
CA SER A 575 32.91 14.46 0.55
C SER A 575 31.99 13.35 1.07
N MET A 576 31.48 12.45 0.21
CA MET A 576 30.55 11.38 0.60
C MET A 576 30.95 10.03 -0.01
N PRO A 577 32.13 9.48 0.33
CA PRO A 577 32.67 8.27 -0.29
C PRO A 577 31.82 7.00 -0.05
N ASN A 578 31.02 6.97 1.01
CA ASN A 578 30.20 5.81 1.37
C ASN A 578 28.77 5.88 0.81
N LEU A 579 28.43 6.88 -0.01
CA LEU A 579 27.07 7.06 -0.50
C LEU A 579 26.68 5.91 -1.44
N HIS A 580 25.59 5.22 -1.10
CA HIS A 580 25.03 4.10 -1.86
C HIS A 580 23.67 4.44 -2.45
N ILE A 581 22.88 5.28 -1.78
CA ILE A 581 21.57 5.73 -2.25
C ILE A 581 21.55 7.26 -2.20
N PHE A 582 21.28 7.86 -3.35
CA PHE A 582 21.06 9.29 -3.49
C PHE A 582 19.73 9.53 -4.18
N ASP A 583 18.79 10.11 -3.44
CA ASP A 583 17.46 10.48 -3.91
C ASP A 583 17.30 11.99 -3.78
N ILE A 584 17.01 12.69 -4.88
CA ILE A 584 16.77 14.15 -4.85
C ILE A 584 15.48 14.51 -5.59
N ASN A 585 14.69 15.37 -4.95
CA ASN A 585 13.45 15.94 -5.49
C ASN A 585 13.53 17.48 -5.45
N HIS A 586 13.72 18.13 -6.59
CA HIS A 586 13.82 19.59 -6.67
C HIS A 586 12.53 20.22 -7.21
N ASP A 587 12.03 21.28 -6.55
CA ASP A 587 10.87 22.06 -6.96
C ASP A 587 11.24 23.55 -7.15
N SER A 588 11.27 24.05 -8.40
CA SER A 588 11.69 25.44 -8.70
C SER A 588 10.54 26.29 -9.24
N SER A 589 10.39 27.55 -8.80
CA SER A 589 9.53 28.49 -9.53
C SER A 589 10.35 29.20 -10.62
N ALA A 590 10.18 28.76 -11.85
CA ALA A 590 10.92 29.25 -13.00
C ALA A 590 10.33 30.59 -13.49
N ARG A 591 11.13 31.65 -13.35
CA ARG A 591 11.00 32.87 -14.18
C ARG A 591 11.83 32.79 -15.46
N LYS A 592 12.59 31.70 -15.67
CA LYS A 592 13.55 31.52 -16.77
C LYS A 592 13.08 30.49 -17.80
N ASN A 593 13.67 30.55 -18.99
CA ASN A 593 13.35 29.68 -20.14
C ASN A 593 13.53 28.17 -19.79
N PRO A 594 12.52 27.31 -20.01
CA PRO A 594 12.57 25.87 -19.76
C PRO A 594 13.77 25.13 -20.37
N LEU A 595 14.34 25.63 -21.48
CA LEU A 595 15.51 25.04 -22.15
C LEU A 595 16.77 24.98 -21.26
N ILE A 596 16.92 25.93 -20.33
CA ILE A 596 18.10 26.00 -19.46
C ILE A 596 18.10 24.81 -18.48
N TYR A 597 16.93 24.44 -17.95
CA TYR A 597 16.78 23.30 -17.05
C TYR A 597 16.98 21.96 -17.75
N HIS A 598 16.53 21.84 -19.01
CA HIS A 598 16.79 20.63 -19.82
C HIS A 598 18.28 20.35 -19.98
N ASN A 599 19.09 21.39 -20.23
CA ASN A 599 20.54 21.22 -20.36
C ASN A 599 21.22 20.83 -19.05
N SER A 600 20.75 21.33 -17.90
CA SER A 600 21.26 20.91 -16.59
C SER A 600 20.88 19.47 -16.26
N ILE A 601 19.62 19.10 -16.50
CA ILE A 601 19.10 17.74 -16.23
C ILE A 601 19.77 16.69 -17.12
N ASN A 602 20.05 17.00 -18.39
CA ASN A 602 20.77 16.08 -19.28
C ASN A 602 22.17 15.71 -18.76
N GLN A 603 22.77 16.50 -17.86
CA GLN A 603 24.08 16.17 -17.29
C GLN A 603 24.03 14.97 -16.32
N PHE A 604 22.84 14.60 -15.81
CA PHE A 604 22.64 13.38 -15.00
C PHE A 604 22.65 12.08 -15.83
N THR A 605 23.05 12.14 -17.11
CA THR A 605 23.22 10.97 -17.99
C THR A 605 24.68 10.55 -18.16
N SER A 606 25.62 11.13 -17.41
CA SER A 606 27.02 10.68 -17.46
C SER A 606 27.15 9.23 -16.96
N SER A 607 28.25 8.55 -17.33
CA SER A 607 28.52 7.17 -16.90
C SER A 607 28.47 7.02 -15.38
N PHE A 608 28.96 8.03 -14.65
CA PHE A 608 28.88 8.08 -13.18
C PHE A 608 27.44 7.88 -12.67
N TRP A 609 26.47 8.59 -13.24
CA TRP A 609 25.06 8.53 -12.81
C TRP A 609 24.34 7.29 -13.29
N ILE A 610 24.68 6.78 -14.47
CA ILE A 610 24.11 5.56 -15.05
C ILE A 610 24.56 4.33 -14.26
N GLU A 611 25.86 4.19 -14.00
CA GLU A 611 26.43 3.05 -13.25
C GLU A 611 25.87 2.95 -11.83
N LYS A 612 25.56 4.09 -11.20
CA LYS A 612 25.02 4.15 -9.84
C LYS A 612 23.51 3.92 -9.74
N GLN A 613 22.76 4.00 -10.85
CA GLN A 613 21.30 3.85 -10.89
C GLN A 613 20.54 4.71 -9.86
N TRP A 614 21.04 5.89 -9.54
CA TRP A 614 20.46 6.80 -8.54
C TRP A 614 19.22 7.56 -9.04
N PHE A 615 18.35 7.96 -8.12
CA PHE A 615 17.06 8.53 -8.47
C PHE A 615 17.07 10.06 -8.39
N PHE A 616 16.62 10.69 -9.47
CA PHE A 616 16.46 12.13 -9.57
C PHE A 616 15.00 12.46 -9.83
N THR A 617 14.47 13.57 -9.31
CA THR A 617 13.14 14.10 -9.64
C THR A 617 13.21 15.62 -9.67
N HIS A 618 12.59 16.22 -10.68
CA HIS A 618 12.52 17.67 -10.82
C HIS A 618 11.13 18.13 -11.24
N GLN A 619 10.63 19.13 -10.52
CA GLN A 619 9.41 19.86 -10.79
C GLN A 619 9.75 21.36 -10.91
N HIS A 620 9.12 22.06 -11.85
CA HIS A 620 9.21 23.50 -12.01
C HIS A 620 7.82 24.16 -12.14
N ASP A 621 7.69 25.44 -11.80
CA ASP A 621 6.47 26.26 -11.90
C ASP A 621 6.75 27.43 -12.84
N TYR A 622 6.08 27.51 -13.99
CA TYR A 622 6.29 28.57 -14.99
C TYR A 622 5.17 29.62 -14.88
N GLU A 623 5.52 30.88 -14.60
CA GLU A 623 4.60 32.04 -14.62
C GLU A 623 3.32 31.88 -13.77
N GLY A 624 3.41 31.31 -12.57
CA GLY A 624 2.25 31.15 -11.68
C GLY A 624 1.23 30.11 -12.17
N ARG A 625 1.67 29.24 -13.09
CA ARG A 625 0.98 28.02 -13.49
C ARG A 625 1.67 26.86 -12.77
N LEU A 626 1.20 26.57 -11.55
CA LEU A 626 1.58 25.40 -10.74
C LEU A 626 1.61 24.15 -11.61
N ASP A 627 2.78 23.54 -11.82
CA ASP A 627 3.02 22.21 -12.40
C ASP A 627 3.55 22.16 -13.84
N CYS A 628 4.84 22.48 -13.98
CA CYS A 628 5.74 22.06 -15.05
C CYS A 628 6.76 21.01 -14.55
N GLY A 629 6.51 19.70 -14.59
CA GLY A 629 7.47 18.69 -14.07
C GLY A 629 8.32 18.00 -15.15
N ILE A 630 9.65 18.10 -15.09
CA ILE A 630 10.56 17.28 -15.94
C ILE A 630 11.19 16.21 -15.08
N PHE A 631 10.72 14.99 -15.29
CA PHE A 631 11.13 13.83 -14.54
C PHE A 631 12.31 13.16 -15.25
N HIS A 632 13.51 13.18 -14.66
CA HIS A 632 14.67 12.39 -15.12
C HIS A 632 15.02 11.24 -14.16
N SER A 633 15.12 9.99 -14.61
CA SER A 633 15.51 8.85 -13.76
C SER A 633 16.53 8.04 -14.55
N THR A 634 17.68 7.75 -13.97
CA THR A 634 18.64 6.80 -14.56
C THR A 634 18.28 5.35 -14.22
N ASN A 635 17.22 5.13 -13.43
CA ASN A 635 16.62 3.83 -13.13
C ASN A 635 15.17 3.76 -13.70
N PRO A 636 14.93 3.04 -14.81
CA PRO A 636 13.60 2.98 -15.44
C PRO A 636 12.54 2.28 -14.58
N TYR A 637 12.94 1.47 -13.59
CA TYR A 637 12.02 0.69 -12.73
C TYR A 637 11.36 1.49 -11.61
N ARG A 638 11.75 2.76 -11.41
CA ARG A 638 11.18 3.64 -10.37
C ARG A 638 10.13 4.66 -10.86
N ARG A 639 9.65 4.63 -12.12
CA ARG A 639 8.58 5.56 -12.57
C ARG A 639 7.41 4.92 -13.32
N LYS A 640 6.20 5.35 -12.95
CA LYS A 640 4.90 5.02 -13.58
C LYS A 640 4.21 6.23 -14.27
N ASP A 641 4.79 7.44 -14.19
CA ASP A 641 4.13 8.71 -14.57
C ASP A 641 4.92 9.55 -15.61
N TYR A 642 4.23 10.15 -16.60
CA TYR A 642 4.81 11.02 -17.63
C TYR A 642 4.00 12.31 -17.83
N ILE A 643 4.68 13.46 -17.82
CA ILE A 643 4.02 14.78 -17.86
C ILE A 643 4.33 15.49 -19.17
N PHE A 644 3.30 15.93 -19.91
CA PHE A 644 3.43 16.46 -21.28
C PHE A 644 3.15 17.97 -21.37
N TYR A 645 4.08 18.73 -21.96
CA TYR A 645 4.00 20.18 -22.16
C TYR A 645 4.17 20.55 -23.65
N TRP A 646 3.26 21.35 -24.22
CA TRP A 646 3.22 21.64 -25.67
C TRP A 646 3.72 23.03 -26.08
N GLU A 647 4.04 23.94 -25.16
CA GLU A 647 4.47 25.31 -25.55
C GLU A 647 5.89 25.39 -26.16
N MET A 648 6.64 24.28 -26.28
CA MET A 648 8.02 24.29 -26.79
C MET A 648 8.20 23.87 -28.27
N VAL A 649 7.14 23.59 -29.04
CA VAL A 649 7.29 23.05 -30.41
C VAL A 649 7.32 24.14 -31.50
N ASN A 650 7.79 25.34 -31.19
CA ASN A 650 8.22 26.24 -32.26
C ASN A 650 9.71 26.13 -32.59
N GLU A 651 10.52 25.44 -31.79
CA GLU A 651 11.93 25.19 -32.13
C GLU A 651 12.32 23.73 -31.86
N HIS A 652 13.07 23.16 -32.80
CA HIS A 652 13.33 21.73 -32.92
C HIS A 652 14.04 21.18 -31.67
N CYS A 653 13.34 20.36 -30.89
CA CYS A 653 13.94 19.60 -29.79
C CYS A 653 14.51 18.27 -30.33
N PRO A 654 15.85 18.11 -30.47
CA PRO A 654 16.43 17.04 -31.28
C PRO A 654 16.28 15.63 -30.70
N HIS A 655 16.10 15.48 -29.38
CA HIS A 655 16.08 14.18 -28.71
C HIS A 655 14.68 13.62 -28.39
N ALA A 656 13.63 14.24 -28.91
CA ALA A 656 12.29 13.68 -28.79
C ALA A 656 12.13 12.36 -29.58
N GLN A 657 13.06 12.00 -30.47
CA GLN A 657 12.95 10.84 -31.34
C GLN A 657 13.38 9.50 -30.70
N GLU A 658 14.00 9.52 -29.51
CA GLU A 658 14.56 8.32 -28.86
C GLU A 658 14.01 8.04 -27.43
N MET A 659 12.77 8.44 -27.12
CA MET A 659 12.12 8.05 -25.86
C MET A 659 11.20 6.84 -26.05
N ASN A 660 11.40 5.79 -25.26
CA ASN A 660 10.48 4.64 -25.21
C ASN A 660 9.16 5.07 -24.53
N LEU A 661 8.14 5.40 -25.32
CA LEU A 661 6.83 5.86 -24.84
C LEU A 661 5.91 4.72 -24.34
N ASN A 662 6.34 3.45 -24.45
CA ASN A 662 5.54 2.30 -24.04
C ASN A 662 5.47 2.12 -22.51
N SER A 663 6.41 2.69 -21.75
CA SER A 663 6.43 2.61 -20.28
C SER A 663 5.47 3.61 -19.60
N VAL A 664 4.88 4.54 -20.36
CA VAL A 664 4.05 5.62 -19.84
C VAL A 664 2.63 5.14 -19.52
N LYS A 665 2.26 5.13 -18.23
CA LYS A 665 0.90 4.75 -17.76
C LYS A 665 0.03 5.95 -17.37
N HIS A 666 0.61 7.10 -17.04
CA HIS A 666 -0.12 8.32 -16.69
C HIS A 666 0.31 9.48 -17.59
N VAL A 667 -0.65 10.15 -18.23
CA VAL A 667 -0.45 11.31 -19.11
C VAL A 667 -1.07 12.56 -18.50
N TYR A 668 -0.33 13.66 -18.49
CA TYR A 668 -0.81 14.98 -18.06
C TYR A 668 -0.97 15.90 -19.28
N ILE A 669 -2.06 16.66 -19.36
CA ILE A 669 -2.35 17.60 -20.44
C ILE A 669 -2.51 19.02 -19.88
N CYS A 670 -1.63 19.91 -20.32
CA CYS A 670 -1.55 21.30 -19.89
C CYS A 670 -1.44 22.22 -21.13
N CYS A 671 -2.55 22.69 -21.76
CA CYS A 671 -2.42 23.50 -22.99
C CYS A 671 -3.56 24.48 -23.32
N LYS A 672 -3.21 25.66 -23.89
CA LYS A 672 -4.15 26.70 -24.37
C LYS A 672 -4.49 26.60 -25.87
N ARG A 673 -3.64 26.00 -26.73
CA ARG A 673 -3.83 25.79 -28.19
C ARG A 673 -3.00 24.61 -28.71
N ILE A 674 -3.61 23.66 -29.41
CA ILE A 674 -2.89 22.60 -30.13
C ILE A 674 -2.49 23.08 -31.53
N ALA A 675 -1.23 22.88 -31.90
CA ALA A 675 -0.80 22.90 -33.30
C ALA A 675 -0.93 21.47 -33.88
N ASN A 676 -1.68 21.31 -34.97
CA ASN A 676 -2.10 20.02 -35.54
C ASN A 676 -0.96 19.08 -36.05
N ASN A 677 0.32 19.42 -35.91
CA ASN A 677 1.35 18.90 -36.81
C ASN A 677 2.33 17.85 -36.26
N THR A 678 2.31 17.43 -34.99
CA THR A 678 3.29 16.42 -34.48
C THR A 678 2.79 15.55 -33.31
N LEU A 679 1.73 14.74 -33.51
CA LEU A 679 1.15 13.95 -32.42
C LEU A 679 1.92 12.62 -32.20
N LYS A 680 2.54 12.45 -31.02
CA LYS A 680 3.08 11.19 -30.51
C LYS A 680 1.98 10.41 -29.77
N TYR A 681 1.90 9.10 -29.98
CA TYR A 681 0.89 8.22 -29.40
C TYR A 681 1.42 7.47 -28.16
N PHE A 682 0.64 7.43 -27.07
CA PHE A 682 0.98 6.77 -25.81
C PHE A 682 0.13 5.49 -25.64
N PRO A 683 0.63 4.31 -26.07
CA PRO A 683 -0.21 3.13 -26.25
C PRO A 683 -0.68 2.46 -24.96
N ASN A 684 0.00 2.70 -23.83
CA ASN A 684 -0.24 2.03 -22.54
C ASN A 684 -0.75 2.98 -21.45
N ALA A 685 -1.19 4.19 -21.81
CA ALA A 685 -1.71 5.16 -20.86
C ALA A 685 -3.06 4.70 -20.28
N THR A 686 -3.13 4.55 -18.96
CA THR A 686 -4.34 4.18 -18.20
C THR A 686 -4.86 5.33 -17.32
N GLN A 687 -4.07 6.40 -17.15
CA GLN A 687 -4.46 7.56 -16.35
C GLN A 687 -4.29 8.85 -17.14
N LEU A 688 -5.23 9.78 -16.99
CA LEU A 688 -5.23 11.09 -17.63
C LEU A 688 -5.43 12.20 -16.59
N THR A 689 -4.52 13.16 -16.54
CA THR A 689 -4.70 14.41 -15.78
C THR A 689 -4.83 15.59 -16.74
N ILE A 690 -5.80 16.47 -16.52
CA ILE A 690 -6.02 17.69 -17.32
C ILE A 690 -5.84 18.90 -16.39
N LYS A 691 -4.98 19.86 -16.76
CA LYS A 691 -4.71 21.09 -16.00
C LYS A 691 -4.76 22.37 -16.88
N TYR A 692 -4.97 23.52 -16.23
CA TYR A 692 -5.14 24.90 -16.76
C TYR A 692 -6.23 25.22 -17.81
N TYR A 693 -6.19 24.61 -18.99
CA TYR A 693 -7.15 24.85 -20.07
C TYR A 693 -7.32 23.58 -20.92
N PHE A 694 -8.57 23.29 -21.30
CA PHE A 694 -8.89 22.16 -22.16
C PHE A 694 -9.86 22.61 -23.25
N ASN A 695 -9.39 22.58 -24.49
CA ASN A 695 -10.18 22.86 -25.69
C ASN A 695 -9.78 21.89 -26.81
N ILE A 696 -9.71 20.61 -26.45
CA ILE A 696 -9.29 19.53 -27.34
C ILE A 696 -10.54 18.70 -27.64
N SER A 697 -10.85 18.48 -28.92
CA SER A 697 -11.91 17.55 -29.27
C SER A 697 -11.51 16.13 -28.87
N ALA A 698 -12.48 15.30 -28.48
CA ALA A 698 -12.21 13.91 -28.12
C ALA A 698 -11.51 13.14 -29.26
N ASP A 699 -11.81 13.46 -30.52
CA ASP A 699 -11.14 12.88 -31.69
C ASP A 699 -9.64 13.19 -31.73
N THR A 700 -9.26 14.41 -31.36
CA THR A 700 -7.85 14.80 -31.30
C THR A 700 -7.15 14.11 -30.13
N LEU A 701 -7.84 13.99 -28.99
CA LEU A 701 -7.32 13.31 -27.80
C LEU A 701 -7.11 11.81 -28.05
N ASN A 702 -8.01 11.17 -28.81
CA ASN A 702 -7.91 9.75 -29.18
C ASN A 702 -6.73 9.43 -30.13
N ARG A 703 -6.17 10.45 -30.79
CA ARG A 703 -4.93 10.31 -31.58
C ARG A 703 -3.67 10.32 -30.71
N ILE A 704 -3.78 10.73 -29.45
CA ILE A 704 -2.67 10.87 -28.50
C ILE A 704 -2.69 9.71 -27.50
N ILE A 705 -3.87 9.37 -26.98
CA ILE A 705 -4.06 8.34 -25.95
C ILE A 705 -5.22 7.41 -26.30
N PRO A 706 -5.14 6.12 -25.94
CA PRO A 706 -6.25 5.18 -26.05
C PRO A 706 -7.32 5.49 -25.01
N LEU A 707 -8.28 6.36 -25.35
CA LEU A 707 -9.35 6.80 -24.42
C LEU A 707 -10.09 5.65 -23.74
N LYS A 708 -10.27 4.53 -24.44
CA LYS A 708 -10.95 3.34 -23.89
C LYS A 708 -10.17 2.63 -22.77
N GLN A 709 -8.86 2.86 -22.65
CA GLN A 709 -8.00 2.24 -21.62
C GLN A 709 -7.88 3.10 -20.36
N ILE A 710 -8.32 4.36 -20.40
CA ILE A 710 -8.23 5.27 -19.27
C ILE A 710 -9.20 4.81 -18.17
N THR A 711 -8.65 4.52 -17.00
CA THR A 711 -9.38 4.09 -15.79
C THR A 711 -9.44 5.18 -14.73
N ILE A 712 -8.52 6.15 -14.78
CA ILE A 712 -8.44 7.27 -13.83
C ILE A 712 -8.39 8.59 -14.60
N LEU A 713 -9.30 9.50 -14.27
CA LEU A 713 -9.35 10.85 -14.81
C LEU A 713 -9.19 11.86 -13.67
N ILE A 714 -8.25 12.79 -13.81
CA ILE A 714 -8.01 13.88 -12.87
C ILE A 714 -8.19 15.21 -13.60
N ILE A 715 -9.05 16.09 -13.10
CA ILE A 715 -9.38 17.39 -13.69
C ILE A 715 -9.03 18.48 -12.67
N ASP A 716 -7.90 19.13 -12.90
CA ASP A 716 -7.36 20.18 -12.03
C ASP A 716 -7.70 21.56 -12.62
N LEU A 717 -9.01 21.84 -12.78
CA LEU A 717 -9.53 22.99 -13.51
C LEU A 717 -10.79 23.58 -12.88
N TYR A 718 -10.78 24.88 -12.55
CA TYR A 718 -11.97 25.60 -12.06
C TYR A 718 -12.91 26.04 -13.20
N THR A 719 -12.38 26.19 -14.42
CA THR A 719 -13.11 26.67 -15.60
C THR A 719 -13.71 25.56 -16.45
N PHE A 720 -13.48 24.29 -16.10
CA PHE A 720 -13.95 23.14 -16.86
C PHE A 720 -15.47 22.99 -16.69
N SER A 721 -16.21 23.10 -17.78
CA SER A 721 -17.68 23.09 -17.71
C SER A 721 -18.23 21.67 -17.54
N PHE A 722 -19.43 21.57 -16.96
CA PHE A 722 -20.13 20.28 -16.86
C PHE A 722 -20.40 19.63 -18.23
N GLU A 723 -20.59 20.43 -19.28
CA GLU A 723 -20.74 19.95 -20.66
C GLU A 723 -19.44 19.34 -21.19
N GLN A 724 -18.28 19.96 -20.90
CA GLN A 724 -16.99 19.39 -21.27
C GLN A 724 -16.72 18.08 -20.53
N LEU A 725 -17.13 17.98 -19.25
CA LEU A 725 -17.02 16.75 -18.47
C LEU A 725 -17.86 15.63 -19.07
N THR A 726 -19.15 15.89 -19.32
CA THR A 726 -20.05 14.89 -19.88
C THR A 726 -19.59 14.45 -21.28
N ASN A 727 -19.24 15.39 -22.16
CA ASN A 727 -18.68 15.07 -23.47
C ASN A 727 -17.41 14.22 -23.38
N LEU A 728 -16.50 14.51 -22.44
CA LEU A 728 -15.28 13.73 -22.26
C LEU A 728 -15.57 12.32 -21.71
N LEU A 729 -16.45 12.20 -20.71
CA LEU A 729 -16.86 10.93 -20.11
C LEU A 729 -17.53 9.99 -21.13
N TYR A 730 -18.23 10.54 -22.13
CA TYR A 730 -18.80 9.76 -23.23
C TYR A 730 -17.75 8.89 -23.95
N PHE A 731 -16.53 9.39 -24.12
CA PHE A 731 -15.44 8.69 -24.79
C PHE A 731 -14.57 7.83 -23.85
N LEU A 732 -14.86 7.85 -22.55
CA LEU A 732 -14.05 7.21 -21.50
C LEU A 732 -14.87 6.13 -20.74
N PRO A 733 -15.26 5.03 -21.40
CA PRO A 733 -16.25 4.07 -20.87
C PRO A 733 -15.75 3.21 -19.70
N ASN A 734 -14.45 3.22 -19.39
CA ASN A 734 -13.83 2.37 -18.38
C ASN A 734 -13.26 3.17 -17.19
N ILE A 735 -13.65 4.43 -17.02
CA ILE A 735 -13.26 5.19 -15.83
C ILE A 735 -13.93 4.60 -14.59
N HIS A 736 -13.12 4.35 -13.57
CA HIS A 736 -13.56 3.94 -12.24
C HIS A 736 -13.30 5.03 -11.18
N THR A 737 -12.31 5.91 -11.42
CA THR A 737 -11.94 6.99 -10.51
C THR A 737 -11.94 8.33 -11.24
N LEU A 738 -12.70 9.29 -10.72
CA LEU A 738 -12.72 10.68 -11.17
C LEU A 738 -12.27 11.57 -10.01
N LYS A 739 -11.26 12.41 -10.23
CA LYS A 739 -10.88 13.48 -9.30
C LYS A 739 -11.07 14.82 -9.99
N SER A 740 -11.74 15.77 -9.35
CA SER A 740 -11.90 17.11 -9.87
C SER A 740 -11.65 18.16 -8.79
N ASN A 741 -11.10 19.31 -9.16
CA ASN A 741 -11.09 20.44 -8.25
C ASN A 741 -12.48 21.04 -8.06
N PHE A 742 -13.27 21.08 -9.13
CA PHE A 742 -14.56 21.77 -9.18
C PHE A 742 -15.49 21.11 -10.20
N ILE A 743 -16.80 21.18 -9.98
CA ILE A 743 -17.81 20.80 -10.99
C ILE A 743 -18.73 21.99 -11.16
N ASN A 744 -18.54 22.74 -12.25
CA ASN A 744 -19.34 23.94 -12.52
C ASN A 744 -20.70 23.57 -13.12
N TYR A 745 -21.74 23.62 -12.29
CA TYR A 745 -23.10 23.27 -12.64
C TYR A 745 -23.98 24.51 -12.82
N ASN A 746 -24.66 24.58 -13.97
CA ASN A 746 -25.76 25.51 -14.23
C ASN A 746 -27.03 24.69 -14.46
N GLU A 747 -28.10 24.96 -13.70
CA GLU A 747 -29.36 24.19 -13.68
C GLU A 747 -30.05 24.02 -15.05
N ASN A 748 -29.73 24.87 -16.02
CA ASN A 748 -30.42 24.93 -17.30
C ASN A 748 -30.10 23.78 -18.30
N ASN A 749 -29.16 22.87 -17.99
CA ASN A 749 -28.64 21.86 -18.95
C ASN A 749 -28.96 20.39 -18.59
N LEU A 750 -29.98 20.13 -17.77
CA LEU A 750 -30.26 18.82 -17.16
C LEU A 750 -30.82 17.72 -18.09
N LEU A 751 -31.05 17.98 -19.37
CA LEU A 751 -31.73 17.06 -20.29
C LEU A 751 -31.01 16.99 -21.62
N ASN A 752 -29.88 16.27 -21.66
CA ASN A 752 -29.20 15.95 -22.91
C ASN A 752 -29.00 14.44 -22.98
N ASP A 753 -29.19 13.83 -24.16
CA ASP A 753 -29.10 12.37 -24.37
C ASP A 753 -27.77 11.79 -23.85
N ILE A 754 -26.71 12.60 -23.88
CA ILE A 754 -25.37 12.29 -23.36
C ILE A 754 -25.40 12.04 -21.84
N PHE A 755 -26.14 12.85 -21.07
CA PHE A 755 -26.25 12.67 -19.61
C PHE A 755 -26.95 11.35 -19.27
N GLU A 756 -28.07 11.05 -19.94
CA GLU A 756 -28.81 9.80 -19.71
C GLU A 756 -27.97 8.58 -20.10
N TYR A 757 -27.23 8.67 -21.21
CA TYR A 757 -26.28 7.64 -21.62
C TYR A 757 -25.20 7.43 -20.55
N ILE A 758 -24.51 8.49 -20.11
CA ILE A 758 -23.44 8.39 -19.10
C ILE A 758 -23.96 7.84 -17.78
N SER A 759 -25.12 8.29 -17.31
CA SER A 759 -25.72 7.79 -16.07
C SER A 759 -25.96 6.27 -16.12
N LYS A 760 -26.34 5.72 -17.29
CA LYS A 760 -26.53 4.27 -17.47
C LYS A 760 -25.22 3.51 -17.70
N THR A 761 -24.24 4.10 -18.40
CA THR A 761 -23.07 3.37 -18.89
C THR A 761 -21.82 3.52 -18.03
N ASN A 762 -21.69 4.59 -17.25
CA ASN A 762 -20.46 4.82 -16.50
C ASN A 762 -20.24 3.78 -15.38
N LYS A 763 -18.98 3.61 -15.01
CA LYS A 763 -18.49 2.65 -14.02
C LYS A 763 -17.75 3.35 -12.88
N ILE A 764 -17.97 4.64 -12.69
CA ILE A 764 -17.27 5.43 -11.69
C ILE A 764 -17.71 4.97 -10.29
N LYS A 765 -16.73 4.51 -9.52
CA LYS A 765 -16.87 4.07 -8.14
C LYS A 765 -16.28 5.07 -7.15
N ASN A 766 -15.22 5.78 -7.56
CA ASN A 766 -14.50 6.71 -6.71
C ASN A 766 -14.59 8.13 -7.26
N LEU A 767 -15.10 9.07 -6.46
CA LEU A 767 -15.19 10.49 -6.81
C LEU A 767 -14.53 11.34 -5.72
N ASP A 768 -13.61 12.21 -6.13
CA ASP A 768 -12.91 13.15 -5.25
C ASP A 768 -13.10 14.58 -5.79
N ILE A 769 -13.76 15.45 -5.03
CA ILE A 769 -14.05 16.83 -5.38
C ILE A 769 -13.43 17.74 -4.34
N LYS A 770 -12.41 18.53 -4.70
CA LYS A 770 -11.74 19.38 -3.70
C LYS A 770 -12.60 20.55 -3.23
N SER A 771 -13.51 21.05 -4.05
CA SER A 771 -14.35 22.20 -3.71
C SER A 771 -15.50 21.89 -2.75
N LEU A 772 -16.06 22.95 -2.17
CA LEU A 772 -17.31 22.87 -1.40
C LEU A 772 -18.50 22.57 -2.32
N CYS A 773 -19.23 21.50 -2.02
CA CYS A 773 -20.45 21.12 -2.73
C CYS A 773 -21.70 21.61 -1.99
N THR A 774 -22.70 22.04 -2.75
CA THR A 774 -24.08 22.29 -2.30
C THR A 774 -24.92 21.03 -2.44
N LEU A 775 -26.10 21.02 -1.81
CA LEU A 775 -27.05 19.91 -1.87
C LEU A 775 -27.45 19.56 -3.30
N ASP A 776 -27.68 20.55 -4.16
CA ASP A 776 -28.11 20.30 -5.54
C ASP A 776 -27.00 19.70 -6.40
N LEU A 777 -25.75 20.08 -6.15
CA LEU A 777 -24.60 19.44 -6.79
C LEU A 777 -24.46 17.98 -6.33
N ILE A 778 -24.67 17.69 -5.05
CA ILE A 778 -24.66 16.32 -4.51
C ILE A 778 -25.78 15.47 -5.15
N LYS A 779 -27.00 16.01 -5.29
CA LYS A 779 -28.10 15.33 -5.98
C LYS A 779 -27.72 14.98 -7.41
N LEU A 780 -27.14 15.93 -8.15
CA LEU A 780 -26.68 15.72 -9.52
C LEU A 780 -25.61 14.62 -9.60
N ILE A 781 -24.60 14.69 -8.74
CA ILE A 781 -23.50 13.71 -8.67
C ILE A 781 -24.04 12.29 -8.46
N MET A 782 -24.95 12.12 -7.50
CA MET A 782 -25.53 10.80 -7.20
C MET A 782 -26.41 10.27 -8.34
N ASN A 783 -27.04 11.14 -9.13
CA ASN A 783 -27.80 10.75 -10.32
C ASN A 783 -26.89 10.43 -11.51
N LEU A 784 -25.78 11.14 -11.66
CA LEU A 784 -24.83 10.93 -12.74
C LEU A 784 -23.97 9.67 -12.50
N PHE A 785 -23.62 9.37 -11.24
CA PHE A 785 -22.76 8.24 -10.87
C PHE A 785 -23.51 7.27 -9.93
N PRO A 786 -24.45 6.47 -10.44
CA PRO A 786 -25.27 5.59 -9.60
C PRO A 786 -24.49 4.44 -8.94
N LYS A 787 -23.28 4.12 -9.45
CA LYS A 787 -22.39 3.06 -8.93
C LYS A 787 -21.31 3.57 -7.99
N LEU A 788 -21.48 4.77 -7.45
CA LEU A 788 -20.50 5.41 -6.58
C LEU A 788 -20.37 4.67 -5.25
N GLU A 789 -19.15 4.24 -4.91
CA GLU A 789 -18.79 3.53 -3.67
C GLU A 789 -18.04 4.45 -2.69
N TYR A 790 -17.29 5.42 -3.23
CA TYR A 790 -16.50 6.40 -2.48
C TYR A 790 -16.74 7.82 -2.96
N LEU A 791 -17.06 8.72 -2.02
CA LEU A 791 -17.18 10.15 -2.26
C LEU A 791 -16.29 10.93 -1.29
N LYS A 792 -15.37 11.74 -1.82
CA LYS A 792 -14.61 12.73 -1.07
C LYS A 792 -15.00 14.12 -1.54
N THR A 793 -15.45 14.99 -0.65
CA THR A 793 -15.84 16.36 -1.01
C THR A 793 -15.82 17.34 0.15
N GLY A 794 -15.60 18.63 -0.13
CA GLY A 794 -15.94 19.70 0.80
C GLY A 794 -17.47 19.92 0.84
N ILE A 795 -18.01 20.39 1.96
CA ILE A 795 -19.46 20.67 2.11
C ILE A 795 -19.66 22.04 2.76
N TYR A 796 -20.62 22.82 2.26
CA TYR A 796 -21.02 24.06 2.91
C TYR A 796 -21.63 23.81 4.28
N ARG A 797 -21.09 24.49 5.30
CA ARG A 797 -21.47 24.27 6.69
C ARG A 797 -22.98 24.44 6.97
N LYS A 798 -23.62 25.39 6.29
CA LYS A 798 -25.05 25.66 6.40
C LYS A 798 -25.92 24.48 5.93
N GLU A 799 -25.45 23.76 4.92
CA GLU A 799 -26.16 22.64 4.29
C GLU A 799 -25.68 21.27 4.78
N PHE A 800 -24.77 21.25 5.77
CA PHE A 800 -24.15 20.02 6.26
C PHE A 800 -25.19 18.96 6.67
N LYS A 801 -26.18 19.35 7.47
CA LYS A 801 -27.23 18.43 7.93
C LYS A 801 -28.05 17.87 6.76
N GLU A 802 -28.49 18.74 5.87
CA GLU A 802 -29.37 18.38 4.73
C GLU A 802 -28.65 17.45 3.75
N ILE A 803 -27.38 17.70 3.48
CA ILE A 803 -26.55 16.88 2.60
C ILE A 803 -26.34 15.48 3.19
N ILE A 804 -25.99 15.38 4.47
CA ILE A 804 -25.77 14.09 5.13
C ILE A 804 -27.07 13.27 5.19
N GLN A 805 -28.20 13.90 5.54
CA GLN A 805 -29.50 13.23 5.53
C GLN A 805 -29.88 12.74 4.13
N TYR A 806 -29.62 13.54 3.08
CA TYR A 806 -29.89 13.13 1.70
C TYR A 806 -29.03 11.93 1.26
N ILE A 807 -27.72 11.97 1.52
CA ILE A 807 -26.81 10.87 1.15
C ILE A 807 -27.20 9.57 1.86
N LEU A 808 -27.46 9.63 3.18
CA LEU A 808 -27.76 8.43 3.97
C LEU A 808 -29.16 7.87 3.68
N SER A 809 -30.17 8.72 3.44
CA SER A 809 -31.52 8.26 3.07
C SER A 809 -31.57 7.57 1.70
N LYS A 810 -30.77 8.02 0.73
CA LYS A 810 -30.61 7.35 -0.57
C LYS A 810 -29.97 5.96 -0.45
N ASN A 811 -29.07 5.78 0.51
CA ASN A 811 -28.44 4.49 0.76
C ASN A 811 -29.41 3.48 1.41
N ASN A 812 -30.22 3.92 2.38
CA ASN A 812 -31.24 3.07 3.01
C ASN A 812 -32.31 2.56 2.03
N ASN A 813 -32.53 3.28 0.93
CA ASN A 813 -33.45 2.87 -0.13
C ASN A 813 -32.82 1.95 -1.20
N ASN A 814 -31.58 1.46 -1.02
CA ASN A 814 -30.81 0.67 -2.00
C ASN A 814 -30.64 1.36 -3.37
N THR A 815 -30.69 2.68 -3.40
CA THR A 815 -30.57 3.46 -4.66
C THR A 815 -29.17 4.03 -4.90
N CYS A 816 -28.23 3.81 -3.98
CA CYS A 816 -26.84 4.23 -4.04
C CYS A 816 -25.95 3.10 -3.50
N HIS A 817 -24.71 2.98 -4.00
CA HIS A 817 -23.73 1.98 -3.57
C HIS A 817 -22.64 2.56 -2.65
N LEU A 818 -22.90 3.73 -2.05
CA LEU A 818 -21.89 4.48 -1.31
C LEU A 818 -21.61 3.84 0.05
N CYS A 819 -20.36 3.43 0.29
CA CYS A 819 -19.90 2.81 1.54
C CYS A 819 -18.92 3.71 2.31
N LEU A 820 -18.36 4.74 1.66
CA LEU A 820 -17.41 5.65 2.28
C LEU A 820 -17.63 7.10 1.84
N LEU A 821 -17.82 7.97 2.83
CA LEU A 821 -17.87 9.42 2.67
C LEU A 821 -16.69 10.07 3.40
N CYS A 822 -15.96 10.91 2.70
CA CYS A 822 -14.91 11.76 3.25
C CYS A 822 -15.28 13.23 3.06
N ILE A 823 -15.37 13.99 4.14
CA ILE A 823 -15.70 15.41 4.12
C ILE A 823 -14.45 16.20 4.46
N THR A 824 -13.98 17.00 3.52
CA THR A 824 -12.68 17.68 3.64
C THR A 824 -12.78 19.04 4.33
N GLU A 825 -11.68 19.42 4.99
CA GLU A 825 -11.48 20.76 5.58
C GLU A 825 -12.59 21.21 6.55
N ILE A 826 -13.19 20.27 7.27
CA ILE A 826 -14.34 20.54 8.13
C ILE A 826 -13.92 20.72 9.61
N PRO A 827 -14.50 21.69 10.35
CA PRO A 827 -14.20 21.85 11.76
C PRO A 827 -14.58 20.62 12.59
N LYS A 828 -13.78 20.30 13.62
CA LYS A 828 -13.99 19.13 14.49
C LYS A 828 -15.36 19.07 15.19
N ILE A 829 -16.04 20.21 15.37
CA ILE A 829 -17.42 20.25 15.92
C ILE A 829 -18.42 19.48 15.03
N CYS A 830 -18.13 19.31 13.75
CA CYS A 830 -19.00 18.58 12.83
C CYS A 830 -18.94 17.07 13.08
N LEU A 831 -17.90 16.54 13.74
CA LEU A 831 -17.87 15.14 14.19
C LEU A 831 -19.01 14.88 15.17
N THR A 832 -19.12 15.71 16.21
CA THR A 832 -20.17 15.58 17.22
C THR A 832 -21.56 15.80 16.64
N GLU A 833 -21.70 16.69 15.67
CA GLU A 833 -22.99 16.88 14.99
C GLU A 833 -23.34 15.70 14.09
N MET A 834 -22.35 15.08 13.43
CA MET A 834 -22.58 13.91 12.59
C MET A 834 -22.97 12.69 13.41
N ASP A 835 -22.31 12.45 14.55
CA ASP A 835 -22.70 11.41 15.50
C ASP A 835 -24.14 11.62 15.99
N VAL A 836 -24.48 12.84 16.44
CA VAL A 836 -25.85 13.16 16.88
C VAL A 836 -26.87 13.00 15.76
N LEU A 837 -26.54 13.40 14.53
CA LEU A 837 -27.46 13.26 13.40
C LEU A 837 -27.75 11.79 13.05
N ILE A 838 -26.72 10.95 13.03
CA ILE A 838 -26.89 9.53 12.71
C ILE A 838 -27.67 8.80 13.80
N GLU A 839 -27.40 9.12 15.08
CA GLU A 839 -28.11 8.54 16.23
C GLU A 839 -29.57 9.01 16.35
N VAL A 840 -29.83 10.31 16.20
CA VAL A 840 -31.18 10.91 16.38
C VAL A 840 -32.12 10.54 15.24
N ASP A 841 -31.63 10.54 14.00
CA ASP A 841 -32.45 10.25 12.82
C ASP A 841 -32.44 8.75 12.43
N HIS A 842 -31.82 7.87 13.25
CA HIS A 842 -31.67 6.42 13.02
C HIS A 842 -31.19 6.08 11.60
N LEU A 843 -30.22 6.83 11.08
CA LEU A 843 -29.85 6.75 9.67
C LEU A 843 -28.97 5.53 9.33
N LEU A 844 -28.13 5.07 10.27
CA LEU A 844 -27.22 3.93 10.08
C LEU A 844 -27.13 3.07 11.35
N ASN A 845 -27.10 1.75 11.19
CA ASN A 845 -27.04 0.79 12.30
C ASN A 845 -25.60 0.38 12.68
N GLN A 846 -24.70 0.34 11.70
CA GLN A 846 -23.28 0.03 11.88
C GLN A 846 -22.48 1.04 11.07
N TYR A 847 -21.69 1.85 11.75
CA TYR A 847 -20.86 2.84 11.09
C TYR A 847 -19.61 3.11 11.92
N PHE A 848 -18.56 3.60 11.26
CA PHE A 848 -17.34 4.06 11.89
C PHE A 848 -17.10 5.51 11.47
N ILE A 849 -16.75 6.39 12.41
CA ILE A 849 -16.37 7.77 12.11
C ILE A 849 -14.96 8.04 12.63
N LYS A 850 -14.14 8.69 11.81
CA LYS A 850 -12.79 9.11 12.20
C LYS A 850 -12.47 10.49 11.67
N TYR A 851 -11.91 11.32 12.53
CA TYR A 851 -11.41 12.64 12.16
C TYR A 851 -9.89 12.60 12.04
N ILE A 852 -9.35 12.84 10.85
CA ILE A 852 -7.91 12.77 10.54
C ILE A 852 -7.54 13.98 9.69
N ASN A 853 -6.50 14.73 10.08
CA ASN A 853 -5.93 15.82 9.26
C ASN A 853 -6.93 16.87 8.75
N ARG A 854 -7.95 17.24 9.55
CA ARG A 854 -9.06 18.16 9.20
C ARG A 854 -10.13 17.58 8.25
N ASP A 855 -10.07 16.29 7.98
CA ASP A 855 -11.09 15.57 7.21
C ASP A 855 -11.88 14.64 8.13
N LEU A 856 -13.19 14.53 7.88
CA LEU A 856 -14.10 13.59 8.54
C LEU A 856 -14.35 12.42 7.60
N TYR A 857 -14.11 11.20 8.07
CA TYR A 857 -14.37 9.97 7.35
C TYR A 857 -15.50 9.20 8.02
N LEU A 858 -16.51 8.81 7.24
CA LEU A 858 -17.62 7.97 7.65
C LEU A 858 -17.63 6.71 6.76
N TRP A 859 -17.62 5.54 7.40
CA TRP A 859 -17.76 4.23 6.76
C TRP A 859 -19.03 3.56 7.28
N TRP A 860 -19.80 2.90 6.42
CA TRP A 860 -21.01 2.17 6.80
C TRP A 860 -21.38 1.05 5.83
#